data_AF-A0A1J5VMZ8-F1
#
_entry.id   AF-A0A1J5VMZ8-F1
#
_cell.length_a   1.000
_cell.length_b   1.000
_cell.length_c   1.000
_cell.angle_alpha   90.00
_cell.angle_beta   90.00
_cell.angle_gamma   90.00
#
_symmetry.space_group_name_H-M   'P 1'
#
loop_
_entity.id
_entity.type
_entity.pdbx_description
1 polymer ?
#
loop_
_entity_poly.entity_id
_entity_poly.type
_entity_poly.pdbx_seq_one_letter_code
_entity_poly.pdbx_strand_id
1 'polypeptide(L)'
;MRFHNKAIAGAVTLALGLSAVTAVPAVASPTTSLGDASFTQVHIRKSYHEATLTYLNPKSIAGKLESQLGVIGWAGGRVVAPIAKNTTETSPEDGVTVLEHTDPQRKVTMKRTFTVKGDEIHVVTELTNNADEARELAIRMYNYAKPLKGTMSAAQFGDGLRGEDKSTYIVDATFPGATALAAAQEPGQLPAWDASETLSLPGRGEVLSGTWLQNVELGATLTAEMNLKVTTQFAALDSDGDGLLDIWEMQGANVNGVDMPLHRWGADPNKKDIFLQMNWMKSEWETKGCQEAARFAVDPEGFARYDACSKMNTNVYRPSGLILDQMVKKFAEHGYNLHIDAGKGYSKNFDARDDEYRGGPVLDYKDHYFNSPETSGSELITSSVELLKEREGIFRSGVIGDLMDAPSANGSVNYATGRALIGGTSFYVSKNARMGAEDKVRNTIMHELGHNLGLNHNGMLWVDGKRQSVYEWTKYGDWLDGRPSPMNYAYQFVTFSYTDKEMSGVQKEPHPGCAGDPDCYVGEWTVPSEWDNLNVKAGGIGDVSVKPVDPDNNEDKDTEQKHDIERDARELDAAAAHKNDGKADFYMADVNSIATVRTDNKVVGTIGNRGYNDHEFTVRTFYGKDLSRLAPVQKVKVKGIGDAKEAGPQSRKEIQIPILDTQRLYGSYVPVFIQIENESGEVVFSELFDISLLDYTEEELRQVSNQLGDSVLGQRASALLSQGKLGNYQDANRRDVADTKELKKPTRPSTSPAPSPTSKAPAPTTTSAPAAPTTQDPKVTGDKGLDEKTRNTILIVVGVLLGLIGLGGAAAAVMANM
;
A
#
# COMPACT_ATOMS: atom_id res chain seq x y z
N MET A 1 15.46 57.03 -18.68
CA MET A 1 14.56 58.20 -18.65
C MET A 1 14.15 58.47 -17.21
N ARG A 2 14.28 59.74 -16.80
CA ARG A 2 13.69 60.50 -15.67
C ARG A 2 12.94 59.77 -14.52
N PHE A 3 13.45 59.98 -13.29
CA PHE A 3 12.82 60.66 -12.12
C PHE A 3 11.35 60.33 -11.75
N HIS A 4 10.90 60.13 -10.51
CA HIS A 4 11.27 60.63 -9.17
C HIS A 4 10.64 59.71 -8.09
N ASN A 5 11.21 59.68 -6.88
CA ASN A 5 10.40 59.83 -5.66
C ASN A 5 11.27 60.35 -4.50
N LYS A 6 10.85 61.48 -3.92
CA LYS A 6 11.38 62.04 -2.67
C LYS A 6 10.53 61.50 -1.53
N ALA A 7 11.15 61.07 -0.45
CA ALA A 7 10.58 61.18 0.90
C ALA A 7 11.70 61.33 1.92
N ILE A 8 11.44 62.20 2.87
CA ILE A 8 12.37 62.90 3.76
C ILE A 8 12.71 62.04 4.98
N ALA A 9 13.96 62.19 5.44
CA ALA A 9 14.55 61.55 6.60
C ALA A 9 13.92 61.98 7.94
N GLY A 10 13.93 61.04 8.89
CA GLY A 10 13.77 61.28 10.33
C GLY A 10 14.36 60.11 11.10
N ALA A 11 15.62 60.24 11.50
CA ALA A 11 16.41 59.22 12.18
C ALA A 11 16.03 59.08 13.66
N VAL A 12 15.96 57.84 14.16
CA VAL A 12 16.31 57.50 15.54
C VAL A 12 17.14 56.22 15.52
N THR A 13 18.39 56.37 15.93
CA THR A 13 19.45 55.38 15.99
C THR A 13 19.17 54.33 17.08
N LEU A 14 18.90 53.08 16.70
CA LEU A 14 18.92 51.94 17.63
C LEU A 14 20.34 51.33 17.62
N ALA A 15 21.08 51.55 18.71
CA ALA A 15 22.31 50.82 18.99
C ALA A 15 21.94 49.45 19.58
N LEU A 16 22.03 48.40 18.76
CA LEU A 16 21.96 47.01 19.20
C LEU A 16 23.30 46.61 19.84
N GLY A 17 23.38 46.74 21.16
CA GLY A 17 24.40 46.10 21.97
C GLY A 17 24.03 44.64 22.22
N LEU A 18 24.55 43.75 21.38
CA LEU A 18 24.60 42.31 21.62
C LEU A 18 25.37 42.05 22.92
N SER A 19 24.66 41.64 23.96
CA SER A 19 25.24 40.92 25.10
C SER A 19 24.43 39.65 25.27
N ALA A 20 25.10 38.53 24.97
CA ALA A 20 24.58 37.19 25.10
C ALA A 20 24.24 36.93 26.57
N VAL A 21 22.96 36.80 26.87
CA VAL A 21 22.48 36.13 28.08
C VAL A 21 21.95 34.78 27.64
N THR A 22 22.69 33.75 27.97
CA THR A 22 22.28 32.35 27.87
C THR A 22 21.01 32.15 28.69
N ALA A 23 19.85 32.20 28.04
CA ALA A 23 18.61 31.70 28.61
C ALA A 23 18.60 30.18 28.39
N VAL A 24 18.81 29.42 29.46
CA VAL A 24 18.50 27.98 29.47
C VAL A 24 16.98 27.88 29.64
N PRO A 25 16.22 27.38 28.66
CA PRO A 25 14.81 27.06 28.88
C PRO A 25 14.75 25.79 29.73
N ALA A 26 14.06 25.83 30.87
CA ALA A 26 13.71 24.64 31.62
C ALA A 26 12.61 23.91 30.84
N VAL A 27 12.95 22.75 30.28
CA VAL A 27 12.01 21.83 29.66
C VAL A 27 11.57 20.87 30.76
N ALA A 28 10.35 21.05 31.29
CA ALA A 28 9.68 19.98 32.01
C ALA A 28 9.01 19.08 30.97
N SER A 29 9.75 18.10 30.46
CA SER A 29 9.17 17.00 29.69
C SER A 29 8.80 15.89 30.68
N PRO A 30 7.52 15.59 30.90
CA PRO A 30 7.17 14.35 31.57
C PRO A 30 7.73 13.18 30.76
N THR A 31 8.48 12.29 31.40
CA THR A 31 8.90 11.02 30.81
C THR A 31 7.68 10.11 30.66
N THR A 32 6.93 10.26 29.58
CA THR A 32 5.91 9.29 29.16
C THR A 32 6.54 8.22 28.28
N SER A 33 6.11 6.98 28.48
CA SER A 33 6.39 5.85 27.57
C SER A 33 5.99 6.27 26.15
N LEU A 34 6.80 5.90 25.15
CA LEU A 34 6.63 6.21 23.72
C LEU A 34 5.34 5.63 23.07
N GLY A 35 4.33 5.22 23.83
CA GLY A 35 3.13 4.54 23.33
C GLY A 35 1.78 5.09 23.81
N ASP A 36 1.74 5.96 24.82
CA ASP A 36 0.48 6.43 25.42
C ASP A 36 0.12 7.85 24.99
N ALA A 37 -1.17 8.07 24.72
CA ALA A 37 -1.69 9.38 24.34
C ALA A 37 -1.49 10.39 25.48
N SER A 38 -0.77 11.48 25.21
CA SER A 38 -0.38 12.43 26.25
C SER A 38 0.01 13.81 25.71
N PHE A 39 0.09 14.78 26.62
CA PHE A 39 0.75 16.05 26.36
C PHE A 39 2.27 15.85 26.32
N THR A 40 2.85 15.89 25.12
CA THR A 40 4.28 15.63 24.88
C THR A 40 5.13 16.88 25.00
N GLN A 41 4.53 18.07 24.88
CA GLN A 41 5.20 19.35 25.09
C GLN A 41 4.29 20.31 25.87
N VAL A 42 4.80 20.83 26.98
CA VAL A 42 4.12 21.85 27.80
C VAL A 42 5.10 22.97 28.07
N HIS A 43 4.81 24.16 27.56
CA HIS A 43 5.65 25.33 27.74
C HIS A 43 4.88 26.45 28.42
N ILE A 44 5.16 26.65 29.70
CA ILE A 44 4.52 27.64 30.56
C ILE A 44 5.42 28.87 30.64
N ARG A 45 4.88 30.07 30.37
CA ARG A 45 5.67 31.32 30.33
C ARG A 45 5.46 32.19 31.57
N LYS A 46 6.55 32.61 32.21
CA LYS A 46 6.52 33.54 33.36
C LYS A 46 5.94 34.92 33.03
N SER A 47 6.33 35.51 31.89
CA SER A 47 5.96 36.87 31.47
C SER A 47 4.70 36.94 30.62
N TYR A 48 3.94 35.85 30.51
CA TYR A 48 2.78 35.81 29.63
C TYR A 48 1.60 35.12 30.30
N HIS A 49 0.41 35.44 29.82
CA HIS A 49 -0.84 34.87 30.31
C HIS A 49 -1.12 33.50 29.68
N GLU A 50 -0.37 33.10 28.64
CA GLU A 50 -0.58 31.84 27.93
C GLU A 50 0.53 30.80 28.17
N ALA A 51 0.14 29.54 28.23
CA ALA A 51 0.97 28.36 28.06
C ALA A 51 0.66 27.69 26.70
N THR A 52 1.66 27.09 26.06
CA THR A 52 1.48 26.31 24.83
C THR A 52 1.61 24.82 25.11
N LEU A 53 0.72 24.04 24.53
CA LEU A 53 0.54 22.62 24.77
C LEU A 53 0.53 21.88 23.43
N THR A 54 1.19 20.73 23.38
CA THR A 54 1.12 19.79 22.25
C THR A 54 0.67 18.44 22.76
N TYR A 55 -0.50 18.00 22.31
CA TYR A 55 -1.01 16.66 22.55
C TYR A 55 -0.71 15.75 21.35
N LEU A 56 -0.32 14.51 21.62
CA LEU A 56 -0.08 13.50 20.60
C LEU A 56 -0.63 12.16 21.09
N ASN A 57 -1.38 11.49 20.22
CA ASN A 57 -1.66 10.07 20.35
C ASN A 57 -0.90 9.31 19.25
N PRO A 58 0.09 8.46 19.60
CA PRO A 58 0.84 7.67 18.62
C PRO A 58 -0.01 6.73 17.77
N LYS A 59 -1.19 6.33 18.26
CA LYS A 59 -2.17 5.45 17.58
C LYS A 59 -3.23 6.23 16.80
N SER A 60 -2.96 7.48 16.44
CA SER A 60 -3.91 8.35 15.77
C SER A 60 -3.33 8.89 14.48
N ILE A 61 -4.11 8.85 13.41
CA ILE A 61 -3.74 9.50 12.14
C ILE A 61 -4.05 11.01 12.15
N ALA A 62 -4.74 11.53 13.17
CA ALA A 62 -5.10 12.95 13.26
C ALA A 62 -3.89 13.89 13.45
N GLY A 63 -2.70 13.33 13.72
CA GLY A 63 -1.48 14.10 13.98
C GLY A 63 -1.53 14.86 15.30
N LYS A 64 -0.56 15.75 15.59
CA LYS A 64 -0.55 16.50 16.86
C LYS A 64 -1.71 17.49 16.97
N LEU A 65 -2.23 17.69 18.18
CA LEU A 65 -3.12 18.81 18.51
C LEU A 65 -2.32 19.88 19.24
N GLU A 66 -2.19 21.06 18.62
CA GLU A 66 -1.63 22.23 19.29
C GLU A 66 -2.74 22.93 20.08
N SER A 67 -2.41 23.40 21.27
CA SER A 67 -3.34 24.11 22.14
C SER A 67 -2.66 25.24 22.89
N GLN A 68 -3.41 26.28 23.21
CA GLN A 68 -3.00 27.35 24.11
C GLN A 68 -3.89 27.35 25.34
N LEU A 69 -3.31 27.55 26.51
CA LEU A 69 -4.05 27.73 27.75
C LEU A 69 -3.79 29.13 28.28
N GLY A 70 -4.81 29.98 28.27
CA GLY A 70 -4.74 31.34 28.76
C GLY A 70 -5.30 31.50 30.17
N VAL A 71 -4.61 32.27 31.01
CA VAL A 71 -5.03 32.68 32.36
C VAL A 71 -4.90 34.19 32.47
N ILE A 72 -6.03 34.90 32.51
CA ILE A 72 -6.08 36.36 32.58
C ILE A 72 -6.78 36.77 33.87
N GLY A 73 -6.15 37.66 34.65
CA GLY A 73 -6.73 38.24 35.85
C GLY A 73 -7.08 39.72 35.66
N TRP A 74 -8.11 40.20 36.36
CA TRP A 74 -8.46 41.60 36.46
C TRP A 74 -8.63 42.00 37.93
N ALA A 75 -8.21 43.22 38.26
CA ALA A 75 -8.41 43.82 39.58
C ALA A 75 -8.93 45.26 39.42
N GLY A 76 -10.14 45.53 39.90
CA GLY A 76 -10.81 46.83 39.73
C GLY A 76 -10.94 47.23 38.26
N GLY A 77 -11.34 46.28 37.40
CA GLY A 77 -11.54 46.48 35.96
C GLY A 77 -10.26 46.62 35.12
N ARG A 78 -9.08 46.38 35.69
CA ARG A 78 -7.81 46.48 34.96
C ARG A 78 -7.03 45.16 34.96
N VAL A 79 -6.50 44.78 33.80
CA VAL A 79 -5.74 43.52 33.61
C VAL A 79 -4.51 43.45 34.51
N VAL A 80 -4.32 42.30 35.14
CA VAL A 80 -3.11 41.90 35.87
C VAL A 80 -2.12 41.32 34.86
N ALA A 81 -1.01 42.00 34.63
CA ALA A 81 -0.03 41.62 33.60
C ALA A 81 1.12 40.83 34.24
N PRO A 82 1.31 39.54 33.93
CA PRO A 82 2.45 38.79 34.44
C PRO A 82 3.77 39.40 33.97
N ILE A 83 4.63 39.79 34.90
CA ILE A 83 5.98 40.31 34.59
C ILE A 83 7.00 39.29 35.07
N ALA A 84 7.83 38.77 34.16
CA ALA A 84 8.79 37.70 34.49
C ALA A 84 9.72 38.04 35.66
N LYS A 85 10.18 39.30 35.76
CA LYS A 85 11.05 39.75 36.88
C LYS A 85 10.37 39.67 38.25
N ASN A 86 9.05 39.72 38.28
CA ASN A 86 8.23 39.71 39.49
C ASN A 86 7.45 38.39 39.61
N THR A 87 7.88 37.32 38.92
CA THR A 87 7.23 36.02 38.93
C THR A 87 8.23 34.96 39.38
N THR A 88 7.95 34.32 40.50
CA THR A 88 8.67 33.13 40.94
C THR A 88 8.09 31.89 40.27
N GLU A 89 8.93 30.91 39.99
CA GLU A 89 8.51 29.61 39.45
C GLU A 89 9.13 28.51 40.31
N THR A 90 8.31 27.54 40.67
CA THR A 90 8.72 26.35 41.40
C THR A 90 8.05 25.12 40.81
N SER A 91 8.74 24.00 40.83
CA SER A 91 8.22 22.70 40.40
C SER A 91 8.32 21.76 41.60
N PRO A 92 7.30 21.73 42.47
CA PRO A 92 7.38 20.99 43.74
C PRO A 92 7.40 19.47 43.54
N GLU A 93 6.77 18.98 42.47
CA GLU A 93 6.65 17.58 42.10
C GLU A 93 6.69 17.45 40.57
N ASP A 94 6.92 16.24 40.06
CA ASP A 94 6.91 16.01 38.61
C ASP A 94 5.52 16.28 38.01
N GLY A 95 5.50 16.92 36.84
CA GLY A 95 4.28 17.40 36.19
C GLY A 95 3.60 18.59 36.86
N VAL A 96 4.12 19.13 37.98
CA VAL A 96 3.54 20.30 38.68
C VAL A 96 4.41 21.53 38.50
N THR A 97 3.81 22.64 38.06
CA THR A 97 4.47 23.95 37.94
C THR A 97 3.65 25.03 38.63
N VAL A 98 4.27 25.75 39.56
CA VAL A 98 3.64 26.84 40.31
C VAL A 98 4.33 28.15 39.96
N LEU A 99 3.55 29.11 39.46
CA LEU A 99 3.97 30.48 39.18
C LEU A 99 3.30 31.45 40.14
N GLU A 100 4.08 32.20 40.91
CA GLU A 100 3.55 33.24 41.80
C GLU A 100 4.05 34.61 41.37
N HIS A 101 3.11 35.51 41.10
CA HIS A 101 3.37 36.86 40.60
C HIS A 101 2.72 37.89 41.51
N THR A 102 3.51 38.84 42.01
CA THR A 102 2.98 40.01 42.74
C THR A 102 3.01 41.23 41.84
N ASP A 103 1.84 41.83 41.60
CA ASP A 103 1.69 43.10 40.89
C ASP A 103 1.48 44.24 41.92
N PRO A 104 2.52 45.03 42.24
CA PRO A 104 2.41 46.10 43.22
C PRO A 104 1.57 47.29 42.71
N GLN A 105 1.48 47.51 41.39
CA GLN A 105 0.65 48.60 40.85
C GLN A 105 -0.83 48.29 41.00
N ARG A 106 -1.18 47.02 40.85
CA ARG A 106 -2.56 46.54 41.01
C ARG A 106 -2.83 46.01 42.40
N LYS A 107 -1.84 46.00 43.28
CA LYS A 107 -1.92 45.51 44.65
C LYS A 107 -2.54 44.11 44.70
N VAL A 108 -2.07 43.18 43.87
CA VAL A 108 -2.56 41.78 43.87
C VAL A 108 -1.41 40.79 43.84
N THR A 109 -1.66 39.58 44.33
CA THR A 109 -0.79 38.42 44.11
C THR A 109 -1.58 37.38 43.33
N MET A 110 -1.03 36.93 42.20
CA MET A 110 -1.60 35.87 41.37
C MET A 110 -0.71 34.64 41.45
N LYS A 111 -1.25 33.53 41.94
CA LYS A 111 -0.59 32.22 41.96
C LYS A 111 -1.31 31.28 41.01
N ARG A 112 -0.56 30.70 40.06
CA ARG A 112 -1.06 29.76 39.04
C ARG A 112 -0.35 28.42 39.23
N THR A 113 -1.11 27.37 39.50
CA THR A 113 -0.60 26.01 39.67
C THR A 113 -1.10 25.17 38.51
N PHE A 114 -0.18 24.64 37.71
CA PHE A 114 -0.44 23.73 36.59
C PHE A 114 -0.03 22.33 37.01
N THR A 115 -0.89 21.34 36.80
CA THR A 115 -0.61 19.92 37.05
C THR A 115 -0.94 19.14 35.79
N VAL A 116 0.05 18.51 35.18
CA VAL A 116 -0.07 17.76 33.92
C VAL A 116 0.07 16.27 34.22
N LYS A 117 -0.92 15.47 33.80
CA LYS A 117 -0.94 14.02 33.96
C LYS A 117 -1.50 13.37 32.70
N GLY A 118 -0.63 12.79 31.87
CA GLY A 118 -1.04 12.09 30.65
C GLY A 118 -1.79 13.02 29.68
N ASP A 119 -3.08 12.76 29.52
CA ASP A 119 -4.02 13.47 28.64
C ASP A 119 -4.84 14.56 29.37
N GLU A 120 -4.53 14.81 30.65
CA GLU A 120 -5.22 15.78 31.51
C GLU A 120 -4.29 16.90 32.00
N ILE A 121 -4.84 18.11 32.08
CA ILE A 121 -4.19 19.28 32.69
C ILE A 121 -5.17 19.92 33.66
N HIS A 122 -4.75 20.04 34.92
CA HIS A 122 -5.45 20.77 35.96
C HIS A 122 -4.75 22.10 36.23
N VAL A 123 -5.52 23.19 36.25
CA VAL A 123 -5.01 24.54 36.52
C VAL A 123 -5.82 25.17 37.64
N VAL A 124 -5.12 25.57 38.71
CA VAL A 124 -5.68 26.34 39.81
C VAL A 124 -5.05 27.72 39.80
N THR A 125 -5.86 28.77 39.76
CA THR A 125 -5.39 30.15 39.89
C THR A 125 -6.01 30.83 41.09
N GLU A 126 -5.16 31.40 41.91
CA GLU A 126 -5.50 32.16 43.12
C GLU A 126 -5.13 33.62 42.88
N LEU A 127 -6.08 34.53 43.05
CA LEU A 127 -5.87 35.97 42.93
C LEU A 127 -6.20 36.65 44.26
N THR A 128 -5.17 37.02 45.01
CA THR A 128 -5.27 37.62 46.35
C THR A 128 -5.33 39.13 46.28
N ASN A 129 -6.30 39.72 47.00
CA ASN A 129 -6.47 41.16 47.09
C ASN A 129 -5.51 41.78 48.13
N ASN A 130 -4.43 42.42 47.70
CA ASN A 130 -3.51 43.14 48.59
C ASN A 130 -3.83 44.64 48.70
N ALA A 131 -5.02 45.07 48.25
CA ALA A 131 -5.47 46.45 48.46
C ALA A 131 -6.01 46.66 49.87
N ASP A 132 -6.18 47.92 50.21
CA ASP A 132 -6.70 48.45 51.47
C ASP A 132 -8.24 48.49 51.52
N GLU A 133 -8.91 48.07 50.44
CA GLU A 133 -10.37 48.01 50.33
C GLU A 133 -10.84 46.75 49.58
N ALA A 134 -12.10 46.38 49.83
CA ALA A 134 -12.78 45.36 49.04
C ALA A 134 -13.00 45.86 47.61
N ARG A 135 -12.82 44.97 46.63
CA ARG A 135 -12.99 45.31 45.22
C ARG A 135 -13.27 44.09 44.37
N GLU A 136 -13.76 44.35 43.18
CA GLU A 136 -13.99 43.32 42.18
C GLU A 136 -12.67 42.74 41.65
N LEU A 137 -12.58 41.41 41.70
CA LEU A 137 -11.56 40.60 41.06
C LEU A 137 -12.23 39.67 40.05
N ALA A 138 -11.54 39.43 38.94
CA ALA A 138 -11.96 38.45 37.95
C ALA A 138 -10.80 37.57 37.51
N ILE A 139 -11.08 36.30 37.25
CA ILE A 139 -10.16 35.38 36.57
C ILE A 139 -10.90 34.81 35.36
N ARG A 140 -10.25 34.80 34.21
CA ARG A 140 -10.69 34.03 33.04
C ARG A 140 -9.63 33.01 32.71
N MET A 141 -10.07 31.77 32.53
CA MET A 141 -9.27 30.73 31.91
C MET A 141 -9.89 30.32 30.59
N TYR A 142 -9.05 30.00 29.62
CA TYR A 142 -9.50 29.39 28.38
C TYR A 142 -8.49 28.37 27.86
N ASN A 143 -9.01 27.35 27.19
CA ASN A 143 -8.25 26.56 26.24
C ASN A 143 -8.56 27.07 24.83
N TYR A 144 -7.55 27.10 23.96
CA TYR A 144 -7.68 27.31 22.53
C TYR A 144 -7.00 26.16 21.79
N ALA A 145 -7.80 25.20 21.32
CA ALA A 145 -7.37 24.06 20.52
C ALA A 145 -7.31 24.41 19.03
N LYS A 146 -6.19 24.06 18.39
CA LYS A 146 -5.90 24.33 16.97
C LYS A 146 -5.70 22.99 16.24
N PRO A 147 -6.78 22.34 15.79
CA PRO A 147 -6.64 21.10 15.03
C PRO A 147 -5.95 21.38 13.68
N LEU A 148 -5.13 20.43 13.21
CA LEU A 148 -4.39 20.57 11.94
C LEU A 148 -5.32 20.58 10.71
N LYS A 149 -6.44 19.87 10.80
CA LYS A 149 -7.51 19.77 9.80
C LYS A 149 -8.85 19.88 10.54
N GLY A 150 -9.89 20.39 9.86
CA GLY A 150 -11.24 20.45 10.42
C GLY A 150 -11.55 21.68 11.29
N THR A 151 -12.72 21.68 11.92
CA THR A 151 -13.20 22.73 12.83
C THR A 151 -13.88 22.09 14.02
N MET A 152 -13.78 22.71 15.19
CA MET A 152 -14.40 22.17 16.40
C MET A 152 -15.78 22.77 16.64
N SER A 153 -16.73 21.93 17.02
CA SER A 153 -18.06 22.32 17.50
C SER A 153 -18.10 22.36 19.02
N ALA A 154 -18.87 23.28 19.60
CA ALA A 154 -19.00 23.38 21.06
C ALA A 154 -20.30 22.75 21.56
N ALA A 155 -20.21 22.06 22.70
CA ALA A 155 -21.36 21.63 23.50
C ALA A 155 -21.10 21.91 24.99
N GLN A 156 -22.16 22.11 25.78
CA GLN A 156 -22.06 22.28 27.23
C GLN A 156 -22.59 21.04 27.96
N PHE A 157 -21.91 20.64 29.04
CA PHE A 157 -22.33 19.58 29.94
C PHE A 157 -22.13 20.03 31.39
N GLY A 158 -23.20 20.45 32.06
CA GLY A 158 -23.09 20.99 33.43
C GLY A 158 -22.25 22.27 33.48
N ASP A 159 -21.19 22.26 34.30
CA ASP A 159 -20.18 23.31 34.43
C ASP A 159 -18.98 23.13 33.47
N GLY A 160 -19.08 22.20 32.53
CA GLY A 160 -18.09 21.93 31.50
C GLY A 160 -18.52 22.31 30.09
N LEU A 161 -17.52 22.51 29.24
CA LEU A 161 -17.62 22.73 27.82
C LEU A 161 -16.82 21.64 27.09
N ARG A 162 -17.33 21.21 25.95
CA ARG A 162 -16.67 20.27 25.04
C ARG A 162 -16.47 20.93 23.69
N GLY A 163 -15.23 20.96 23.21
CA GLY A 163 -14.87 21.19 21.82
C GLY A 163 -14.72 19.85 21.13
N GLU A 164 -15.39 19.62 20.02
CA GLU A 164 -15.37 18.34 19.30
C GLU A 164 -15.17 18.54 17.80
N ASP A 165 -14.15 17.88 17.26
CA ASP A 165 -14.03 17.52 15.85
C ASP A 165 -14.17 16.00 15.73
N LYS A 166 -15.24 15.55 15.07
CA LYS A 166 -15.58 14.13 14.93
C LYS A 166 -14.53 13.30 14.20
N SER A 167 -13.64 13.95 13.44
CA SER A 167 -12.58 13.30 12.67
C SER A 167 -11.23 13.27 13.38
N THR A 168 -11.08 13.93 14.53
CA THR A 168 -9.78 14.08 15.20
C THR A 168 -9.88 13.94 16.72
N TYR A 169 -10.22 15.02 17.43
CA TYR A 169 -10.06 15.14 18.88
C TYR A 169 -11.32 15.68 19.57
N ILE A 170 -11.49 15.27 20.82
CA ILE A 170 -12.39 15.89 21.80
C ILE A 170 -11.51 16.64 22.81
N VAL A 171 -11.92 17.85 23.15
CA VAL A 171 -11.35 18.67 24.21
C VAL A 171 -12.46 18.97 25.22
N ASP A 172 -12.38 18.36 26.40
CA ASP A 172 -13.27 18.63 27.52
C ASP A 172 -12.61 19.61 28.48
N ALA A 173 -13.28 20.74 28.76
CA ALA A 173 -12.83 21.73 29.71
C ALA A 173 -13.92 21.98 30.77
N THR A 174 -13.63 21.70 32.03
CA THR A 174 -14.54 21.98 33.15
C THR A 174 -14.05 23.19 33.92
N PHE A 175 -15.00 24.04 34.36
CA PHE A 175 -14.70 25.27 35.07
C PHE A 175 -15.56 25.39 36.34
N PRO A 176 -15.25 24.60 37.40
CA PRO A 176 -16.06 24.56 38.60
C PRO A 176 -16.25 25.95 39.24
N GLY A 177 -17.51 26.29 39.54
CA GLY A 177 -17.86 27.56 40.18
C GLY A 177 -17.70 28.80 39.30
N ALA A 178 -17.46 28.65 37.99
CA ALA A 178 -17.40 29.79 37.08
C ALA A 178 -18.75 30.51 37.02
N THR A 179 -18.70 31.84 37.05
CA THR A 179 -19.87 32.71 36.92
C THR A 179 -20.39 32.79 35.48
N ALA A 180 -19.50 32.57 34.50
CA ALA A 180 -19.86 32.55 33.08
C ALA A 180 -19.01 31.53 32.32
N LEU A 181 -19.62 30.87 31.34
CA LEU A 181 -19.00 29.96 30.40
C LEU A 181 -19.14 30.53 28.98
N ALA A 182 -18.14 30.34 28.13
CA ALA A 182 -18.19 30.77 26.73
C ALA A 182 -17.39 29.85 25.84
N ALA A 183 -17.87 29.65 24.61
CA ALA A 183 -17.09 29.04 23.53
C ALA A 183 -16.90 30.04 22.38
N ALA A 184 -15.86 29.87 21.56
CA ALA A 184 -15.60 30.70 20.38
C ALA A 184 -14.68 29.99 19.38
N GLN A 185 -14.48 30.59 18.21
CA GLN A 185 -13.46 30.13 17.26
C GLN A 185 -12.07 30.69 17.60
N GLU A 186 -12.00 31.94 18.06
CA GLU A 186 -10.75 32.62 18.40
C GLU A 186 -10.87 33.35 19.74
N PRO A 187 -9.78 33.49 20.53
CA PRO A 187 -9.84 34.12 21.86
C PRO A 187 -10.38 35.56 21.84
N GLY A 188 -10.12 36.31 20.76
CA GLY A 188 -10.59 37.68 20.58
C GLY A 188 -12.11 37.82 20.41
N GLN A 189 -12.83 36.72 20.22
CA GLN A 189 -14.30 36.68 20.10
C GLN A 189 -14.99 36.33 21.42
N LEU A 190 -14.23 36.05 22.48
CA LEU A 190 -14.81 35.80 23.80
C LEU A 190 -15.55 37.06 24.30
N PRO A 191 -16.65 36.90 25.07
CA PRO A 191 -17.36 38.02 25.67
C PRO A 191 -16.46 38.91 26.54
N ALA A 192 -16.90 40.14 26.84
CA ALA A 192 -16.20 40.99 27.81
C ALA A 192 -16.04 40.26 29.17
N TRP A 193 -14.98 40.61 29.92
CA TRP A 193 -14.62 39.93 31.17
C TRP A 193 -15.66 40.12 32.30
N ASP A 194 -16.47 41.18 32.21
CA ASP A 194 -17.53 41.60 33.12
C ASP A 194 -18.94 41.29 32.57
N ALA A 195 -19.05 40.54 31.47
CA ALA A 195 -20.34 40.17 30.91
C ALA A 195 -21.12 39.29 31.89
N SER A 196 -22.39 39.65 32.13
CA SER A 196 -23.28 39.01 33.12
C SER A 196 -24.10 37.82 32.58
N GLU A 197 -23.80 37.32 31.38
CA GLU A 197 -24.58 36.26 30.74
C GLU A 197 -24.10 34.84 31.08
N THR A 198 -25.09 33.97 31.35
CA THR A 198 -24.93 32.52 31.49
C THR A 198 -24.93 31.90 30.09
N LEU A 199 -23.72 31.58 29.60
CA LEU A 199 -23.44 30.77 28.41
C LEU A 199 -23.63 31.45 27.04
N SER A 200 -22.51 31.74 26.36
CA SER A 200 -22.48 32.02 24.92
C SER A 200 -21.85 30.85 24.17
N LEU A 201 -22.65 30.11 23.39
CA LEU A 201 -22.21 29.01 22.52
C LEU A 201 -22.42 29.38 21.04
N PRO A 202 -21.43 30.00 20.37
CA PRO A 202 -21.54 30.42 18.97
C PRO A 202 -21.43 29.26 17.95
N GLY A 203 -21.70 28.02 18.37
CA GLY A 203 -21.56 26.81 17.54
C GLY A 203 -20.12 26.36 17.27
N ARG A 204 -19.12 27.19 17.60
CA ARG A 204 -17.67 26.93 17.46
C ARG A 204 -17.03 26.64 18.81
N GLY A 205 -16.13 25.66 18.84
CA GLY A 205 -15.57 25.07 20.06
C GLY A 205 -14.05 24.99 20.10
N GLU A 206 -13.36 25.71 19.22
CA GLU A 206 -11.90 25.80 19.27
C GLU A 206 -11.43 26.48 20.56
N VAL A 207 -12.17 27.47 21.05
CA VAL A 207 -11.91 28.14 22.33
C VAL A 207 -13.00 27.78 23.33
N LEU A 208 -12.61 27.30 24.51
CA LEU A 208 -13.50 26.99 25.64
C LEU A 208 -13.04 27.78 26.85
N SER A 209 -13.95 28.53 27.49
CA SER A 209 -13.58 29.46 28.56
C SER A 209 -14.56 29.45 29.73
N GLY A 210 -14.00 29.59 30.94
CA GLY A 210 -14.71 29.91 32.17
C GLY A 210 -14.21 31.23 32.76
N THR A 211 -15.13 32.02 33.29
CA THR A 211 -14.84 33.29 33.98
C THR A 211 -15.45 33.29 35.37
N TRP A 212 -14.65 33.67 36.37
CA TRP A 212 -15.04 33.87 37.77
C TRP A 212 -14.96 35.35 38.07
N LEU A 213 -16.04 35.91 38.62
CA LEU A 213 -16.15 37.32 38.99
C LEU A 213 -16.70 37.43 40.42
N GLN A 214 -15.99 38.12 41.30
CA GLN A 214 -16.43 38.30 42.68
C GLN A 214 -15.90 39.60 43.28
N ASN A 215 -16.67 40.23 44.16
CA ASN A 215 -16.18 41.27 45.05
C ASN A 215 -15.40 40.62 46.21
N VAL A 216 -14.11 40.90 46.33
CA VAL A 216 -13.18 40.21 47.25
C VAL A 216 -12.69 41.19 48.32
N GLU A 217 -12.87 40.81 49.59
CA GLU A 217 -12.42 41.56 50.76
C GLU A 217 -10.89 41.73 50.81
N LEU A 218 -10.40 42.69 51.59
CA LEU A 218 -8.97 42.89 51.77
C LEU A 218 -8.30 41.62 52.33
N GLY A 219 -7.17 41.22 51.74
CA GLY A 219 -6.43 40.02 52.11
C GLY A 219 -7.10 38.69 51.73
N ALA A 220 -8.32 38.69 51.20
CA ALA A 220 -8.99 37.49 50.72
C ALA A 220 -8.55 37.13 49.29
N THR A 221 -8.85 35.89 48.88
CA THR A 221 -8.41 35.30 47.61
C THR A 221 -9.60 34.81 46.80
N LEU A 222 -9.63 35.17 45.52
CA LEU A 222 -10.49 34.52 44.53
C LEU A 222 -9.76 33.30 43.96
N THR A 223 -10.37 32.12 44.02
CA THR A 223 -9.82 30.89 43.45
C THR A 223 -10.66 30.47 42.24
N ALA A 224 -9.96 30.11 41.16
CA ALA A 224 -10.54 29.63 39.92
C ALA A 224 -9.85 28.33 39.52
N GLU A 225 -10.61 27.39 38.96
CA GLU A 225 -10.14 26.05 38.63
C GLU A 225 -10.55 25.64 37.22
N MET A 226 -9.64 25.04 36.47
CA MET A 226 -9.89 24.47 35.15
C MET A 226 -9.32 23.06 35.08
N ASN A 227 -10.14 22.08 34.68
CA ASN A 227 -9.62 20.77 34.25
C ASN A 227 -9.83 20.62 32.75
N LEU A 228 -8.75 20.34 32.03
CA LEU A 228 -8.73 20.09 30.59
C LEU A 228 -8.38 18.62 30.34
N LYS A 229 -9.17 17.95 29.52
CA LYS A 229 -8.88 16.59 29.04
C LYS A 229 -8.94 16.56 27.52
N VAL A 230 -7.96 15.92 26.89
CA VAL A 230 -7.96 15.69 25.45
C VAL A 230 -8.11 14.21 25.16
N THR A 231 -9.07 13.84 24.33
CA THR A 231 -9.31 12.45 23.94
C THR A 231 -9.29 12.32 22.43
N THR A 232 -8.62 11.29 21.92
CA THR A 232 -8.65 10.97 20.50
C THR A 232 -9.98 10.32 20.15
N GLN A 233 -10.62 10.79 19.08
CA GLN A 233 -11.85 10.20 18.58
C GLN A 233 -11.59 8.80 18.02
N PHE A 234 -12.55 7.90 18.21
CA PHE A 234 -12.50 6.55 17.66
C PHE A 234 -12.33 6.54 16.14
N ALA A 235 -12.94 7.50 15.44
CA ALA A 235 -12.82 7.65 13.98
C ALA A 235 -11.43 8.12 13.50
N ALA A 236 -10.51 8.41 14.41
CA ALA A 236 -9.13 8.81 14.12
C ALA A 236 -8.09 7.78 14.55
N LEU A 237 -8.52 6.69 15.20
CA LEU A 237 -7.64 5.64 15.69
C LEU A 237 -7.19 4.72 14.56
N ASP A 238 -5.93 4.32 14.66
CA ASP A 238 -5.21 3.32 13.87
C ASP A 238 -4.35 2.58 14.90
N SER A 239 -4.97 1.58 15.53
CA SER A 239 -4.52 0.96 16.77
C SER A 239 -3.29 0.07 16.60
N ASP A 240 -3.11 -0.51 15.41
CA ASP A 240 -1.99 -1.37 15.05
C ASP A 240 -0.91 -0.68 14.20
N GLY A 241 -1.20 0.52 13.71
CA GLY A 241 -0.26 1.38 13.00
C GLY A 241 -0.03 0.98 11.54
N ASP A 242 -1.02 0.43 10.85
CA ASP A 242 -0.91 0.08 9.42
C ASP A 242 -1.35 1.20 8.46
N GLY A 243 -1.99 2.25 9.00
CA GLY A 243 -2.49 3.41 8.27
C GLY A 243 -3.98 3.34 7.95
N LEU A 244 -4.62 2.19 8.13
CA LEU A 244 -6.06 2.04 8.06
C LEU A 244 -6.67 2.47 9.38
N LEU A 245 -7.85 3.09 9.32
CA LEU A 245 -8.56 3.48 10.52
C LEU A 245 -9.27 2.27 11.13
N ASP A 246 -9.27 2.17 12.46
CA ASP A 246 -9.98 1.12 13.21
C ASP A 246 -11.43 0.95 12.72
N ILE A 247 -12.10 2.09 12.49
CA ILE A 247 -13.49 2.10 12.02
C ILE A 247 -13.65 1.59 10.58
N TRP A 248 -12.66 1.81 9.72
CA TRP A 248 -12.65 1.26 8.36
C TRP A 248 -12.48 -0.25 8.37
N GLU A 249 -11.62 -0.75 9.24
CA GLU A 249 -11.35 -2.18 9.36
C GLU A 249 -12.53 -2.91 10.02
N MET A 250 -13.27 -2.25 10.91
CA MET A 250 -14.46 -2.84 11.55
C MET A 250 -15.75 -2.72 10.74
N GLN A 251 -15.92 -1.66 9.94
CA GLN A 251 -17.20 -1.33 9.31
C GLN A 251 -17.12 -1.18 7.78
N GLY A 252 -15.90 -1.14 7.23
CA GLY A 252 -15.65 -0.72 5.85
C GLY A 252 -15.37 0.77 5.74
N ALA A 253 -14.77 1.18 4.63
CA ALA A 253 -14.46 2.56 4.31
C ALA A 253 -15.32 3.04 3.12
N ASN A 254 -15.66 4.33 3.10
CA ASN A 254 -16.15 4.97 1.87
C ASN A 254 -15.00 5.81 1.29
N VAL A 255 -14.43 5.36 0.18
CA VAL A 255 -13.34 6.04 -0.51
C VAL A 255 -13.89 6.62 -1.80
N ASN A 256 -13.93 7.95 -1.90
CA ASN A 256 -14.43 8.68 -3.08
C ASN A 256 -15.83 8.24 -3.55
N GLY A 257 -16.73 7.90 -2.61
CA GLY A 257 -18.09 7.46 -2.93
C GLY A 257 -18.22 5.96 -3.22
N VAL A 258 -17.15 5.18 -3.11
CA VAL A 258 -17.17 3.72 -3.24
C VAL A 258 -17.00 3.06 -1.87
N ASP A 259 -17.93 2.17 -1.53
CA ASP A 259 -17.86 1.39 -0.30
C ASP A 259 -16.87 0.23 -0.46
N MET A 260 -15.85 0.23 0.40
CA MET A 260 -14.81 -0.80 0.49
C MET A 260 -15.06 -1.61 1.77
N PRO A 261 -15.53 -2.88 1.69
CA PRO A 261 -15.86 -3.68 2.86
C PRO A 261 -14.62 -4.35 3.48
N LEU A 262 -13.64 -3.57 3.97
CA LEU A 262 -12.37 -4.09 4.51
C LEU A 262 -12.57 -5.17 5.59
N HIS A 263 -13.52 -4.96 6.51
CA HIS A 263 -13.93 -5.92 7.54
C HIS A 263 -14.27 -7.32 6.99
N ARG A 264 -14.88 -7.38 5.80
CA ARG A 264 -15.21 -8.66 5.14
C ARG A 264 -14.02 -9.24 4.40
N TRP A 265 -13.15 -8.40 3.87
CA TRP A 265 -11.90 -8.85 3.25
C TRP A 265 -10.91 -9.39 4.27
N GLY A 266 -11.14 -9.14 5.57
CA GLY A 266 -10.41 -9.76 6.69
C GLY A 266 -9.57 -8.80 7.50
N ALA A 267 -9.77 -7.49 7.35
CA ALA A 267 -9.05 -6.48 8.12
C ALA A 267 -9.30 -6.62 9.64
N ASP A 268 -8.29 -6.31 10.45
CA ASP A 268 -8.32 -6.41 11.91
C ASP A 268 -7.59 -5.22 12.55
N PRO A 269 -8.29 -4.35 13.30
CA PRO A 269 -7.73 -3.12 13.89
C PRO A 269 -6.63 -3.36 14.93
N ASN A 270 -6.33 -4.61 15.27
CA ASN A 270 -5.28 -4.97 16.22
C ASN A 270 -4.11 -5.69 15.54
N LYS A 271 -4.10 -5.81 14.21
CA LYS A 271 -3.09 -6.56 13.48
C LYS A 271 -2.89 -6.03 12.07
N LYS A 272 -1.71 -5.42 11.86
CA LYS A 272 -1.34 -4.71 10.64
C LYS A 272 -1.76 -5.43 9.36
N ASP A 273 -2.63 -4.80 8.60
CA ASP A 273 -3.13 -5.28 7.32
C ASP A 273 -2.33 -4.69 6.15
N ILE A 274 -2.10 -5.54 5.15
CA ILE A 274 -1.43 -5.18 3.90
C ILE A 274 -2.31 -5.69 2.78
N PHE A 275 -2.91 -4.78 2.02
CA PHE A 275 -3.71 -5.11 0.85
C PHE A 275 -2.85 -5.06 -0.42
N LEU A 276 -2.87 -6.15 -1.19
CA LEU A 276 -2.15 -6.31 -2.44
C LEU A 276 -3.12 -6.77 -3.54
N GLN A 277 -3.25 -5.98 -4.60
CA GLN A 277 -3.89 -6.40 -5.83
C GLN A 277 -2.82 -6.97 -6.75
N MET A 278 -2.83 -8.29 -6.93
CA MET A 278 -1.90 -8.99 -7.81
C MET A 278 -2.52 -9.18 -9.19
N ASN A 279 -1.94 -8.51 -10.17
CA ASN A 279 -2.35 -8.56 -11.57
C ASN A 279 -1.29 -9.29 -12.38
N TRP A 280 -1.66 -9.85 -13.52
CA TRP A 280 -0.71 -10.36 -14.48
C TRP A 280 -1.20 -10.18 -15.91
N MET A 281 -0.23 -10.19 -16.83
CA MET A 281 -0.53 -10.24 -18.24
C MET A 281 -1.12 -11.60 -18.62
N LYS A 282 -2.13 -11.57 -19.49
CA LYS A 282 -2.44 -12.73 -20.34
C LYS A 282 -1.21 -13.07 -21.18
N SER A 283 -1.07 -14.33 -21.57
CA SER A 283 -0.12 -14.70 -22.62
C SER A 283 -0.45 -13.99 -23.94
N GLU A 284 0.50 -13.88 -24.87
CA GLU A 284 0.24 -13.37 -26.21
C GLU A 284 -0.91 -14.17 -26.87
N TRP A 285 -0.86 -15.49 -26.69
CA TRP A 285 -1.86 -16.43 -27.15
C TRP A 285 -3.27 -16.17 -26.56
N GLU A 286 -3.37 -15.94 -25.25
CA GLU A 286 -4.63 -15.61 -24.57
C GLU A 286 -5.18 -14.25 -24.99
N THR A 287 -4.30 -13.26 -25.18
CA THR A 287 -4.63 -11.90 -25.61
C THR A 287 -5.28 -11.90 -26.98
N LYS A 288 -4.92 -12.83 -27.86
CA LYS A 288 -5.49 -12.99 -29.21
C LYS A 288 -6.73 -13.90 -29.24
N GLY A 289 -7.20 -14.38 -28.08
CA GLY A 289 -8.41 -15.20 -27.97
C GLY A 289 -8.26 -16.59 -28.61
N CYS A 290 -7.07 -17.16 -28.62
CA CYS A 290 -6.82 -18.47 -29.25
C CYS A 290 -7.50 -19.65 -28.51
N GLN A 291 -7.83 -19.47 -27.24
CA GLN A 291 -8.58 -20.38 -26.36
C GLN A 291 -10.09 -20.45 -26.62
N GLU A 292 -10.66 -19.45 -27.31
CA GLU A 292 -12.11 -19.25 -27.34
C GLU A 292 -12.85 -20.15 -28.34
N ALA A 293 -12.12 -20.68 -29.33
CA ALA A 293 -12.71 -21.50 -30.37
C ALA A 293 -12.93 -22.95 -29.88
N ALA A 294 -14.14 -23.49 -30.09
CA ALA A 294 -14.37 -24.91 -29.87
C ALA A 294 -13.46 -25.76 -30.76
N ARG A 295 -13.16 -25.28 -31.98
CA ARG A 295 -12.23 -25.78 -33.01
C ARG A 295 -12.03 -24.67 -34.06
N PHE A 296 -10.90 -24.62 -34.77
CA PHE A 296 -10.69 -23.69 -35.90
C PHE A 296 -11.61 -24.02 -37.09
N ALA A 297 -12.18 -22.99 -37.75
CA ALA A 297 -13.12 -23.17 -38.85
C ALA A 297 -12.43 -23.73 -40.11
N VAL A 298 -13.05 -24.71 -40.78
CA VAL A 298 -12.47 -25.38 -41.95
C VAL A 298 -12.62 -24.53 -43.22
N ASP A 299 -11.85 -23.44 -43.25
CA ASP A 299 -11.77 -22.48 -44.34
C ASP A 299 -10.41 -21.72 -44.25
N PRO A 300 -10.10 -20.81 -45.21
CA PRO A 300 -8.86 -20.06 -45.21
C PRO A 300 -8.69 -19.15 -43.98
N GLU A 301 -9.78 -18.61 -43.41
CA GLU A 301 -9.74 -17.70 -42.28
C GLU A 301 -9.45 -18.44 -40.98
N GLY A 302 -10.10 -19.59 -40.75
CA GLY A 302 -9.83 -20.44 -39.60
C GLY A 302 -8.43 -21.03 -39.61
N PHE A 303 -7.89 -21.40 -40.77
CA PHE A 303 -6.49 -21.81 -40.87
C PHE A 303 -5.52 -20.64 -40.64
N ALA A 304 -5.83 -19.44 -41.15
CA ALA A 304 -5.04 -18.24 -40.86
C ALA A 304 -5.01 -17.94 -39.34
N ARG A 305 -6.14 -18.09 -38.64
CA ARG A 305 -6.21 -17.94 -37.19
C ARG A 305 -5.37 -18.99 -36.46
N TYR A 306 -5.44 -20.25 -36.85
CA TYR A 306 -4.55 -21.30 -36.31
C TYR A 306 -3.08 -20.97 -36.56
N ASP A 307 -2.72 -20.62 -37.80
CA ASP A 307 -1.33 -20.33 -38.18
C ASP A 307 -0.77 -19.15 -37.39
N ALA A 308 -1.59 -18.13 -37.08
CA ALA A 308 -1.24 -17.05 -36.17
C ALA A 308 -1.05 -17.56 -34.73
N CYS A 309 -2.05 -18.24 -34.16
CA CYS A 309 -1.99 -18.78 -32.80
C CYS A 309 -0.84 -19.79 -32.57
N SER A 310 -0.41 -20.50 -33.61
CA SER A 310 0.68 -21.50 -33.55
C SER A 310 2.08 -20.91 -33.33
N LYS A 311 2.22 -19.59 -33.47
CA LYS A 311 3.51 -18.86 -33.39
C LYS A 311 3.57 -17.90 -32.20
N MET A 312 2.53 -17.85 -31.39
CA MET A 312 2.41 -16.92 -30.28
C MET A 312 2.93 -17.53 -28.99
N ASN A 313 3.49 -16.68 -28.13
CA ASN A 313 3.94 -17.08 -26.82
C ASN A 313 2.78 -17.66 -25.98
N THR A 314 2.97 -18.87 -25.46
CA THR A 314 2.02 -19.61 -24.61
C THR A 314 2.45 -19.66 -23.14
N ASN A 315 3.57 -19.02 -22.78
CA ASN A 315 4.01 -18.91 -21.39
C ASN A 315 3.01 -18.08 -20.59
N VAL A 316 2.76 -18.53 -19.36
CA VAL A 316 1.70 -17.96 -18.52
C VAL A 316 2.31 -17.12 -17.42
N TYR A 317 1.89 -15.87 -17.31
CA TYR A 317 2.39 -14.93 -16.28
C TYR A 317 1.64 -15.03 -14.95
N ARG A 318 0.62 -15.89 -14.88
CA ARG A 318 -0.11 -16.16 -13.65
C ARG A 318 0.83 -16.79 -12.59
N PRO A 319 0.83 -16.30 -11.35
CA PRO A 319 1.46 -16.99 -10.23
C PRO A 319 0.59 -18.17 -9.81
N SER A 320 1.18 -19.22 -9.23
CA SER A 320 0.38 -20.28 -8.60
C SER A 320 -0.29 -19.78 -7.31
N GLY A 321 -1.52 -20.24 -7.04
CA GLY A 321 -2.17 -19.95 -5.76
C GLY A 321 -1.38 -20.48 -4.55
N LEU A 322 -0.53 -21.50 -4.75
CA LEU A 322 0.36 -22.02 -3.72
C LEU A 322 1.38 -20.98 -3.25
N ILE A 323 2.04 -20.26 -4.17
CA ILE A 323 3.05 -19.28 -3.78
C ILE A 323 2.42 -18.05 -3.11
N LEU A 324 1.20 -17.67 -3.50
CA LEU A 324 0.44 -16.62 -2.83
C LEU A 324 0.01 -17.05 -1.42
N ASP A 325 -0.52 -18.27 -1.26
CA ASP A 325 -0.85 -18.85 0.06
C ASP A 325 0.40 -18.89 0.97
N GLN A 326 1.57 -19.24 0.42
CA GLN A 326 2.85 -19.22 1.14
C GLN A 326 3.23 -17.82 1.61
N MET A 327 3.03 -16.78 0.79
CA MET A 327 3.27 -15.39 1.18
C MET A 327 2.36 -14.97 2.31
N VAL A 328 1.04 -15.22 2.21
CA VAL A 328 0.10 -14.88 3.28
C VAL A 328 0.50 -15.56 4.59
N LYS A 329 0.84 -16.85 4.53
CA LYS A 329 1.31 -17.57 5.71
C LYS A 329 2.59 -16.97 6.29
N LYS A 330 3.55 -16.60 5.44
CA LYS A 330 4.81 -16.01 5.87
C LYS A 330 4.57 -14.69 6.60
N PHE A 331 3.78 -13.78 6.06
CA PHE A 331 3.43 -12.52 6.73
C PHE A 331 2.68 -12.76 8.06
N ALA A 332 1.76 -13.73 8.09
CA ALA A 332 1.04 -14.10 9.31
C ALA A 332 1.95 -14.61 10.43
N GLU A 333 3.02 -15.36 10.10
CA GLU A 333 4.03 -15.82 11.06
C GLU A 333 4.78 -14.65 11.74
N HIS A 334 4.83 -13.48 11.10
CA HIS A 334 5.49 -12.26 11.60
C HIS A 334 4.50 -11.16 12.04
N GLY A 335 3.24 -11.51 12.30
CA GLY A 335 2.27 -10.59 12.89
C GLY A 335 1.56 -9.65 11.90
N TYR A 336 1.67 -9.89 10.59
CA TYR A 336 0.98 -9.13 9.56
C TYR A 336 -0.18 -9.93 8.95
N ASN A 337 -1.22 -9.24 8.48
CA ASN A 337 -2.28 -9.80 7.66
C ASN A 337 -2.06 -9.37 6.21
N LEU A 338 -1.61 -10.29 5.35
CA LEU A 338 -1.46 -10.00 3.93
C LEU A 338 -2.72 -10.45 3.17
N HIS A 339 -3.47 -9.49 2.66
CA HIS A 339 -4.68 -9.67 1.87
C HIS A 339 -4.35 -9.56 0.38
N ILE A 340 -4.44 -10.66 -0.36
CA ILE A 340 -4.09 -10.67 -1.78
C ILE A 340 -5.36 -10.82 -2.64
N ASP A 341 -5.75 -9.76 -3.36
CA ASP A 341 -6.70 -9.87 -4.46
C ASP A 341 -5.94 -10.30 -5.73
N ALA A 342 -6.00 -11.59 -6.05
CA ALA A 342 -5.45 -12.17 -7.27
C ALA A 342 -6.57 -12.62 -8.24
N GLY A 343 -7.77 -12.08 -8.08
CA GLY A 343 -8.96 -12.53 -8.79
C GLY A 343 -9.66 -13.74 -8.16
N LYS A 344 -10.88 -14.01 -8.64
CA LYS A 344 -11.75 -15.04 -8.08
C LYS A 344 -11.10 -16.43 -8.12
N GLY A 345 -11.06 -17.09 -6.95
CA GLY A 345 -10.59 -18.47 -6.82
C GLY A 345 -9.07 -18.65 -6.70
N TYR A 346 -8.30 -17.56 -6.63
CA TYR A 346 -6.84 -17.59 -6.50
C TYR A 346 -6.35 -17.45 -5.05
N SER A 347 -6.98 -16.59 -4.26
CA SER A 347 -6.60 -16.36 -2.86
C SER A 347 -7.68 -16.87 -1.92
N LYS A 348 -7.34 -17.78 -1.02
CA LYS A 348 -8.28 -18.26 0.02
C LYS A 348 -8.48 -17.25 1.15
N ASN A 349 -7.55 -16.32 1.28
CA ASN A 349 -7.49 -15.37 2.39
C ASN A 349 -8.03 -13.98 2.01
N PHE A 350 -8.80 -13.88 0.91
CA PHE A 350 -9.48 -12.65 0.49
C PHE A 350 -10.93 -12.98 0.14
N ASP A 351 -11.82 -12.79 1.12
CA ASP A 351 -13.25 -13.12 1.01
C ASP A 351 -14.02 -11.95 0.39
N ALA A 352 -14.03 -11.93 -0.95
CA ALA A 352 -14.68 -10.89 -1.75
C ALA A 352 -15.83 -11.47 -2.58
N ARG A 353 -16.82 -10.63 -2.89
CA ARG A 353 -17.86 -10.99 -3.87
C ARG A 353 -17.28 -11.03 -5.28
N ASP A 354 -17.97 -11.74 -6.16
CA ASP A 354 -17.58 -11.87 -7.57
C ASP A 354 -17.32 -10.52 -8.27
N ASP A 355 -18.11 -9.49 -7.94
CA ASP A 355 -18.01 -8.14 -8.50
C ASP A 355 -16.96 -7.25 -7.83
N GLU A 356 -16.38 -7.71 -6.71
CA GLU A 356 -15.35 -7.01 -5.94
C GLU A 356 -13.95 -7.39 -6.39
N TYR A 357 -13.70 -8.58 -6.95
CA TYR A 357 -12.37 -8.92 -7.46
C TYR A 357 -11.93 -7.96 -8.58
N ARG A 358 -10.69 -7.47 -8.48
CA ARG A 358 -10.04 -6.61 -9.48
C ARG A 358 -8.66 -7.12 -9.91
N GLY A 359 -8.04 -8.01 -9.13
CA GLY A 359 -6.79 -8.67 -9.51
C GLY A 359 -6.98 -9.78 -10.56
N GLY A 360 -5.88 -10.39 -10.98
CA GLY A 360 -5.88 -11.50 -11.94
C GLY A 360 -5.37 -11.15 -13.35
N PRO A 361 -5.82 -11.88 -14.41
CA PRO A 361 -5.38 -11.69 -15.79
C PRO A 361 -6.03 -10.47 -16.47
N VAL A 362 -5.91 -9.30 -15.84
CA VAL A 362 -6.61 -8.08 -16.29
C VAL A 362 -5.84 -7.31 -17.36
N LEU A 363 -4.55 -7.60 -17.55
CA LEU A 363 -3.71 -6.95 -18.54
C LEU A 363 -3.55 -7.84 -19.77
N ASP A 364 -3.58 -7.23 -20.95
CA ASP A 364 -3.18 -7.89 -22.19
C ASP A 364 -1.65 -7.95 -22.30
N TYR A 365 -1.15 -8.93 -23.04
CA TYR A 365 0.27 -9.15 -23.26
C TYR A 365 0.95 -7.93 -23.90
N LYS A 366 2.15 -7.61 -23.41
CA LYS A 366 3.11 -6.70 -24.04
C LYS A 366 4.49 -7.34 -23.97
N ASP A 367 5.26 -7.25 -25.06
CA ASP A 367 6.64 -7.75 -25.11
C ASP A 367 7.53 -7.08 -24.06
N HIS A 368 7.28 -5.79 -23.82
CA HIS A 368 7.92 -5.00 -22.79
C HIS A 368 6.85 -4.27 -21.99
N TYR A 369 6.97 -4.22 -20.68
CA TYR A 369 6.02 -3.48 -19.86
C TYR A 369 6.25 -1.97 -19.99
N PHE A 370 7.49 -1.53 -19.80
CA PHE A 370 7.92 -0.14 -19.90
C PHE A 370 8.22 0.21 -21.37
N ASN A 371 7.44 1.14 -21.92
CA ASN A 371 7.52 1.52 -23.34
C ASN A 371 7.47 3.04 -23.57
N SER A 372 7.39 3.84 -22.51
CA SER A 372 7.27 5.29 -22.56
C SER A 372 8.65 5.95 -22.62
N PRO A 373 8.77 7.14 -23.24
CA PRO A 373 9.91 8.03 -23.02
C PRO A 373 9.99 8.58 -21.57
N GLU A 374 8.99 8.32 -20.74
CA GLU A 374 8.99 8.63 -19.30
C GLU A 374 9.83 7.60 -18.51
N THR A 375 10.22 7.90 -17.27
CA THR A 375 11.00 6.96 -16.44
C THR A 375 10.11 5.77 -16.02
N SER A 376 10.69 4.58 -15.87
CA SER A 376 9.96 3.37 -15.44
C SER A 376 9.21 3.55 -14.10
N GLY A 377 9.71 4.41 -13.21
CA GLY A 377 9.01 4.81 -11.97
C GLY A 377 7.67 5.50 -12.24
N SER A 378 7.61 6.42 -13.19
CA SER A 378 6.37 7.12 -13.57
C SER A 378 5.32 6.19 -14.20
N GLU A 379 5.76 5.19 -14.98
CA GLU A 379 4.88 4.17 -15.53
C GLU A 379 4.29 3.27 -14.43
N LEU A 380 5.10 2.92 -13.42
CA LEU A 380 4.62 2.18 -12.24
C LEU A 380 3.54 2.97 -11.49
N ILE A 381 3.75 4.28 -11.25
CA ILE A 381 2.76 5.15 -10.61
C ILE A 381 1.46 5.21 -11.44
N THR A 382 1.58 5.54 -12.73
CA THR A 382 0.43 5.73 -13.61
C THR A 382 -0.39 4.44 -13.75
N SER A 383 0.28 3.31 -13.95
CA SER A 383 -0.38 2.01 -14.06
C SER A 383 -1.04 1.58 -12.74
N SER A 384 -0.42 1.91 -11.59
CA SER A 384 -1.01 1.64 -10.28
C SER A 384 -2.32 2.40 -10.08
N VAL A 385 -2.35 3.70 -10.40
CA VAL A 385 -3.56 4.52 -10.34
C VAL A 385 -4.66 3.95 -11.25
N GLU A 386 -4.31 3.52 -12.47
CA GLU A 386 -5.28 2.93 -13.40
C GLU A 386 -5.83 1.58 -12.91
N LEU A 387 -4.99 0.73 -12.32
CA LEU A 387 -5.37 -0.61 -11.85
C LEU A 387 -6.14 -0.59 -10.53
N LEU A 388 -5.77 0.31 -9.62
CA LEU A 388 -6.38 0.40 -8.29
C LEU A 388 -7.63 1.28 -8.29
N LYS A 389 -7.63 2.37 -9.07
CA LYS A 389 -8.72 3.35 -9.12
C LYS A 389 -9.14 3.79 -7.72
N GLU A 390 -10.36 3.50 -7.30
CA GLU A 390 -10.90 3.90 -6.01
C GLU A 390 -10.27 3.16 -4.82
N ARG A 391 -9.43 2.15 -5.07
CA ARG A 391 -8.66 1.40 -4.06
C ARG A 391 -7.31 2.04 -3.71
N GLU A 392 -6.94 3.12 -4.40
CA GLU A 392 -5.76 3.91 -4.04
C GLU A 392 -5.87 4.37 -2.58
N GLY A 393 -4.73 4.37 -1.87
CA GLY A 393 -4.68 4.64 -0.44
C GLY A 393 -5.03 3.45 0.47
N ILE A 394 -5.45 2.31 -0.09
CA ILE A 394 -5.65 1.05 0.66
C ILE A 394 -4.78 -0.07 0.07
N PHE A 395 -4.82 -0.26 -1.25
CA PHE A 395 -4.13 -1.36 -1.92
C PHE A 395 -2.76 -0.94 -2.47
N ARG A 396 -1.86 -1.92 -2.53
CA ARG A 396 -0.68 -1.92 -3.40
C ARG A 396 -0.99 -2.68 -4.69
N SER A 397 -0.33 -2.33 -5.78
CA SER A 397 -0.48 -2.96 -7.10
C SER A 397 0.78 -3.73 -7.48
N GLY A 398 0.64 -5.04 -7.63
CA GLY A 398 1.66 -5.90 -8.25
C GLY A 398 1.25 -6.26 -9.67
N VAL A 399 2.21 -6.26 -10.60
CA VAL A 399 2.00 -6.75 -11.97
C VAL A 399 3.06 -7.79 -12.31
N ILE A 400 2.65 -8.93 -12.86
CA ILE A 400 3.57 -9.94 -13.43
C ILE A 400 3.38 -9.97 -14.96
N GLY A 401 4.47 -9.86 -15.71
CA GLY A 401 4.45 -9.93 -17.17
C GLY A 401 5.77 -10.45 -17.73
N ASP A 402 6.03 -10.17 -19.01
CA ASP A 402 7.28 -10.54 -19.67
C ASP A 402 8.42 -9.55 -19.35
N LEU A 403 9.29 -9.24 -20.30
CA LEU A 403 10.41 -8.32 -20.15
C LEU A 403 9.94 -6.94 -19.67
N MET A 404 10.80 -6.29 -18.88
CA MET A 404 10.55 -4.93 -18.42
C MET A 404 10.80 -3.91 -19.51
N ASP A 405 12.00 -3.95 -20.08
CA ASP A 405 12.52 -2.92 -20.95
C ASP A 405 12.75 -3.46 -22.37
N ALA A 406 12.58 -2.58 -23.37
CA ALA A 406 13.00 -2.86 -24.73
C ALA A 406 14.53 -3.13 -24.79
N PRO A 407 15.01 -3.89 -25.79
CA PRO A 407 16.45 -4.13 -25.96
C PRO A 407 17.22 -2.82 -26.09
N SER A 408 18.42 -2.76 -25.50
CA SER A 408 19.30 -1.60 -25.63
C SER A 408 19.74 -1.38 -27.08
N ALA A 409 20.25 -0.19 -27.40
CA ALA A 409 20.64 0.18 -28.77
C ALA A 409 21.66 -0.77 -29.43
N ASN A 410 22.43 -1.52 -28.64
CA ASN A 410 23.36 -2.55 -29.11
C ASN A 410 22.73 -3.97 -29.27
N GLY A 411 21.41 -4.09 -29.09
CA GLY A 411 20.65 -5.34 -29.18
C GLY A 411 20.68 -6.22 -27.93
N SER A 412 21.22 -5.75 -26.81
CA SER A 412 21.24 -6.53 -25.56
C SER A 412 19.85 -6.53 -24.92
N VAL A 413 19.40 -7.69 -24.48
CA VAL A 413 18.11 -7.85 -23.79
C VAL A 413 18.35 -7.88 -22.29
N ASN A 414 17.58 -7.08 -21.54
CA ASN A 414 17.63 -7.05 -20.08
C ASN A 414 16.71 -8.15 -19.50
N TYR A 415 17.28 -9.16 -18.85
CA TYR A 415 16.53 -10.21 -18.16
C TYR A 415 16.47 -10.01 -16.64
N ALA A 416 16.48 -8.75 -16.21
CA ALA A 416 16.20 -8.38 -14.84
C ALA A 416 14.86 -8.94 -14.35
N THR A 417 14.77 -9.19 -13.05
CA THR A 417 13.67 -9.99 -12.48
C THR A 417 12.45 -9.18 -12.04
N GLY A 418 12.63 -7.91 -11.68
CA GLY A 418 11.56 -7.04 -11.22
C GLY A 418 12.04 -5.60 -11.06
N ARG A 419 11.10 -4.73 -10.71
CA ARG A 419 11.33 -3.32 -10.39
C ARG A 419 10.19 -2.81 -9.54
N ALA A 420 10.50 -2.03 -8.50
CA ALA A 420 9.51 -1.46 -7.59
C ALA A 420 9.82 -0.02 -7.21
N LEU A 421 8.79 0.70 -6.78
CA LEU A 421 8.96 1.96 -6.07
C LEU A 421 9.29 1.68 -4.60
N ILE A 422 10.42 2.20 -4.12
CA ILE A 422 10.78 2.05 -2.71
C ILE A 422 9.94 3.00 -1.87
N GLY A 423 9.21 2.44 -0.91
CA GLY A 423 8.21 3.15 -0.13
C GLY A 423 7.02 3.66 -0.95
N GLY A 424 6.80 3.12 -2.15
CA GLY A 424 5.62 3.36 -2.98
C GLY A 424 4.59 2.24 -2.85
N THR A 425 3.60 2.23 -3.76
CA THR A 425 2.49 1.25 -3.75
C THR A 425 2.50 0.31 -4.95
N SER A 426 3.52 0.36 -5.81
CA SER A 426 3.52 -0.42 -7.05
C SER A 426 4.85 -1.10 -7.36
N PHE A 427 4.73 -2.28 -7.97
CA PHE A 427 5.87 -3.03 -8.49
C PHE A 427 5.52 -3.90 -9.70
N TYR A 428 6.56 -4.30 -10.43
CA TYR A 428 6.50 -5.20 -11.56
C TYR A 428 7.46 -6.39 -11.37
N VAL A 429 7.02 -7.59 -11.75
CA VAL A 429 7.83 -8.80 -11.80
C VAL A 429 7.90 -9.29 -13.25
N SER A 430 9.12 -9.42 -13.76
CA SER A 430 9.40 -9.97 -15.08
C SER A 430 9.52 -11.49 -15.01
N LYS A 431 8.46 -12.22 -15.34
CA LYS A 431 8.50 -13.68 -15.52
C LYS A 431 8.95 -14.03 -16.95
N ASN A 432 10.11 -13.52 -17.33
CA ASN A 432 10.76 -13.75 -18.63
C ASN A 432 11.32 -15.17 -18.78
N ALA A 433 11.97 -15.46 -19.91
CA ALA A 433 12.52 -16.77 -20.25
C ALA A 433 13.53 -17.40 -19.26
N ARG A 434 14.01 -16.63 -18.27
CA ARG A 434 14.96 -17.08 -17.24
C ARG A 434 14.32 -17.23 -15.86
N MET A 435 13.01 -16.96 -15.76
CA MET A 435 12.21 -16.94 -14.53
C MET A 435 11.19 -18.10 -14.47
N GLY A 436 11.45 -19.19 -15.19
CA GLY A 436 10.57 -20.36 -15.32
C GLY A 436 10.45 -21.24 -14.07
N ALA A 437 10.57 -20.70 -12.85
CA ALA A 437 10.36 -21.44 -11.62
C ALA A 437 9.56 -20.62 -10.60
N GLU A 438 8.56 -21.24 -9.99
CA GLU A 438 7.62 -20.58 -9.08
C GLU A 438 8.29 -20.02 -7.82
N ASP A 439 9.37 -20.64 -7.31
CA ASP A 439 10.11 -20.11 -6.17
C ASP A 439 10.91 -18.84 -6.53
N LYS A 440 11.40 -18.72 -7.78
CA LYS A 440 11.99 -17.47 -8.28
C LYS A 440 10.94 -16.37 -8.30
N VAL A 441 9.78 -16.64 -8.92
CA VAL A 441 8.67 -15.67 -8.99
C VAL A 441 8.21 -15.26 -7.59
N ARG A 442 7.98 -16.21 -6.69
CA ARG A 442 7.57 -15.94 -5.30
C ARG A 442 8.57 -15.05 -4.58
N ASN A 443 9.86 -15.37 -4.66
CA ASN A 443 10.87 -14.61 -3.95
C ASN A 443 11.08 -13.23 -4.58
N THR A 444 10.91 -13.08 -5.89
CA THR A 444 10.91 -11.77 -6.54
C THR A 444 9.68 -10.95 -6.13
N ILE A 445 8.47 -11.53 -6.07
CA ILE A 445 7.30 -10.81 -5.51
C ILE A 445 7.61 -10.35 -4.08
N MET A 446 8.24 -11.19 -3.25
CA MET A 446 8.64 -10.80 -1.89
C MET A 446 9.72 -9.71 -1.88
N HIS A 447 10.67 -9.72 -2.81
CA HIS A 447 11.67 -8.65 -2.98
C HIS A 447 10.99 -7.32 -3.34
N GLU A 448 10.19 -7.32 -4.39
CA GLU A 448 9.52 -6.13 -4.89
C GLU A 448 8.48 -5.55 -3.91
N LEU A 449 7.71 -6.42 -3.25
CA LEU A 449 6.82 -6.00 -2.17
C LEU A 449 7.62 -5.43 -0.99
N GLY A 450 8.82 -5.96 -0.72
CA GLY A 450 9.74 -5.43 0.29
C GLY A 450 10.10 -3.97 0.01
N HIS A 451 10.37 -3.62 -1.26
CA HIS A 451 10.56 -2.23 -1.67
C HIS A 451 9.34 -1.36 -1.39
N ASN A 452 8.13 -1.79 -1.76
CA ASN A 452 6.90 -1.06 -1.41
C ASN A 452 6.67 -0.93 0.11
N LEU A 453 7.25 -1.83 0.91
CA LEU A 453 7.24 -1.79 2.37
C LEU A 453 8.48 -1.08 2.95
N GLY A 454 9.25 -0.38 2.11
CA GLY A 454 10.33 0.50 2.54
C GLY A 454 11.68 -0.16 2.78
N LEU A 455 11.85 -1.40 2.33
CA LEU A 455 13.15 -2.06 2.29
C LEU A 455 13.92 -1.64 1.02
N ASN A 456 15.23 -1.65 1.11
CA ASN A 456 16.13 -1.60 -0.04
C ASN A 456 16.97 -2.90 -0.04
N HIS A 457 17.92 -3.06 -0.96
CA HIS A 457 18.70 -4.30 -1.03
C HIS A 457 19.54 -4.58 0.22
N ASN A 458 19.90 -3.55 0.96
CA ASN A 458 20.98 -3.59 1.95
C ASN A 458 20.50 -3.26 3.39
N GLY A 459 19.20 -3.03 3.55
CA GLY A 459 18.60 -2.54 4.78
C GLY A 459 17.24 -1.87 4.54
N MET A 460 17.00 -0.77 5.24
CA MET A 460 15.67 -0.18 5.37
C MET A 460 15.74 1.34 5.33
N LEU A 461 14.72 1.95 4.74
CA LEU A 461 14.58 3.40 4.75
C LEU A 461 14.10 3.92 6.10
N TRP A 462 13.41 3.11 6.89
CA TRP A 462 12.88 3.48 8.19
C TRP A 462 13.40 2.55 9.28
N VAL A 463 13.94 3.10 10.36
CA VAL A 463 14.34 2.36 11.57
C VAL A 463 13.65 3.01 12.76
N ASP A 464 12.95 2.23 13.57
CA ASP A 464 12.18 2.72 14.73
C ASP A 464 11.26 3.91 14.35
N GLY A 465 10.62 3.82 13.18
CA GLY A 465 9.73 4.86 12.66
C GLY A 465 10.40 6.13 12.14
N LYS A 466 11.74 6.17 12.05
CA LYS A 466 12.50 7.33 11.56
C LYS A 466 13.12 7.05 10.19
N ARG A 467 12.90 7.98 9.26
CA ARG A 467 13.53 7.93 7.93
C ARG A 467 15.05 8.09 8.08
N GLN A 468 15.80 7.14 7.55
CA GLN A 468 17.26 7.17 7.47
C GLN A 468 17.73 8.21 6.44
N SER A 469 18.92 8.75 6.63
CA SER A 469 19.56 9.56 5.59
C SER A 469 19.93 8.71 4.38
N VAL A 470 20.07 9.34 3.20
CA VAL A 470 20.52 8.64 1.98
C VAL A 470 21.84 7.91 2.20
N TYR A 471 22.77 8.51 2.96
CA TYR A 471 24.06 7.88 3.27
C TYR A 471 23.91 6.62 4.13
N GLU A 472 23.04 6.65 5.15
CA GLU A 472 22.78 5.48 6.00
C GLU A 472 22.06 4.38 5.24
N TRP A 473 21.09 4.74 4.39
CA TRP A 473 20.41 3.81 3.50
C TRP A 473 21.39 3.17 2.50
N THR A 474 22.27 3.93 1.83
CA THR A 474 23.11 3.39 0.73
C THR A 474 24.47 2.92 1.24
N LYS A 475 24.60 2.74 2.56
CA LYS A 475 25.88 2.50 3.23
C LYS A 475 26.53 1.20 2.77
N TYR A 476 25.72 0.21 2.45
CA TYR A 476 26.12 -1.14 2.09
C TYR A 476 25.82 -1.42 0.61
N GLY A 477 26.46 -2.42 0.02
CA GLY A 477 26.14 -2.86 -1.35
C GLY A 477 24.95 -3.82 -1.35
N ASP A 478 24.47 -4.18 -2.53
CA ASP A 478 23.33 -5.11 -2.71
C ASP A 478 23.66 -6.57 -2.39
N TRP A 479 24.94 -6.87 -2.16
CA TRP A 479 25.49 -8.20 -2.02
C TRP A 479 26.21 -8.33 -0.67
N LEU A 480 25.50 -8.83 0.34
CA LEU A 480 26.05 -9.03 1.68
C LEU A 480 26.13 -10.52 2.04
N ASP A 481 27.34 -11.05 2.19
CA ASP A 481 27.53 -12.44 2.62
C ASP A 481 26.96 -12.68 4.01
N GLY A 482 26.25 -13.79 4.20
CA GLY A 482 25.70 -14.18 5.50
C GLY A 482 24.39 -13.51 5.91
N ARG A 483 23.79 -12.65 5.08
CA ARG A 483 22.45 -12.06 5.32
C ARG A 483 21.37 -12.72 4.45
N PRO A 484 20.67 -13.75 4.97
CA PRO A 484 19.61 -14.42 4.21
C PRO A 484 18.33 -13.58 4.19
N SER A 485 18.18 -12.75 3.17
CA SER A 485 16.96 -11.98 2.87
C SER A 485 16.71 -11.99 1.36
N PRO A 486 15.46 -12.03 0.87
CA PRO A 486 15.18 -11.85 -0.55
C PRO A 486 15.64 -10.47 -1.05
N MET A 487 15.76 -9.46 -0.18
CA MET A 487 16.29 -8.13 -0.55
C MET A 487 17.75 -8.16 -0.95
N ASN A 488 18.51 -9.15 -0.47
CA ASN A 488 19.92 -9.32 -0.79
C ASN A 488 20.07 -10.19 -2.04
N TYR A 489 20.72 -9.68 -3.09
CA TYR A 489 20.82 -10.40 -4.36
C TYR A 489 21.56 -11.75 -4.25
N ALA A 490 22.47 -11.91 -3.29
CA ALA A 490 23.10 -13.21 -3.01
C ALA A 490 22.08 -14.28 -2.53
N TYR A 491 20.89 -13.86 -2.11
CA TYR A 491 19.90 -14.69 -1.44
C TYR A 491 18.50 -14.65 -2.08
N GLN A 492 18.26 -13.78 -3.08
CA GLN A 492 16.95 -13.60 -3.70
C GLN A 492 16.35 -14.93 -4.19
N PHE A 493 17.09 -15.78 -4.90
CA PHE A 493 16.58 -17.06 -5.43
C PHE A 493 16.70 -18.26 -4.48
N VAL A 494 16.98 -18.03 -3.19
CA VAL A 494 17.15 -19.12 -2.21
C VAL A 494 16.38 -18.88 -0.91
N THR A 495 16.18 -17.62 -0.51
CA THR A 495 15.56 -17.28 0.77
C THR A 495 14.11 -16.83 0.57
N PHE A 496 13.20 -17.33 1.42
CA PHE A 496 11.79 -16.95 1.44
C PHE A 496 11.37 -16.44 2.83
N SER A 497 12.05 -15.37 3.28
CA SER A 497 11.75 -14.61 4.50
C SER A 497 12.65 -13.39 4.57
N TYR A 498 12.14 -12.27 5.10
CA TYR A 498 13.00 -11.19 5.59
C TYR A 498 13.71 -11.61 6.89
N THR A 499 14.73 -10.85 7.32
CA THR A 499 15.46 -11.12 8.56
C THR A 499 14.68 -10.68 9.80
N ASP A 500 14.55 -11.60 10.77
CA ASP A 500 13.79 -11.43 12.03
C ASP A 500 14.46 -10.56 13.10
N LYS A 501 15.75 -10.30 12.96
CA LYS A 501 16.55 -9.63 13.96
C LYS A 501 17.68 -8.87 13.29
N GLU A 502 18.31 -7.99 14.05
CA GLU A 502 19.56 -7.38 13.62
C GLU A 502 20.60 -8.45 13.29
N MET A 503 21.22 -8.29 12.12
CA MET A 503 22.26 -9.16 11.60
C MET A 503 23.51 -8.34 11.34
N SER A 504 24.67 -8.87 11.70
CA SER A 504 25.97 -8.24 11.44
C SER A 504 26.96 -9.23 10.85
N GLY A 505 27.94 -8.72 10.12
CA GLY A 505 29.00 -9.54 9.56
C GLY A 505 30.17 -8.71 9.03
N VAL A 506 31.16 -9.41 8.50
CA VAL A 506 32.35 -8.80 7.89
C VAL A 506 32.54 -9.36 6.50
N GLN A 507 32.38 -8.51 5.50
CA GLN A 507 32.68 -8.85 4.11
C GLN A 507 34.15 -8.54 3.84
N LYS A 508 34.97 -9.60 3.77
CA LYS A 508 36.43 -9.49 3.65
C LYS A 508 36.89 -9.16 2.24
N GLU A 509 36.08 -9.50 1.25
CA GLU A 509 36.37 -9.36 -0.17
C GLU A 509 35.08 -9.07 -0.95
N PRO A 510 35.17 -8.41 -2.12
CA PRO A 510 34.01 -8.11 -2.95
C PRO A 510 33.22 -9.39 -3.29
N HIS A 511 31.90 -9.36 -3.15
CA HIS A 511 31.07 -10.51 -3.54
C HIS A 511 31.26 -10.80 -5.04
N PRO A 512 31.38 -12.08 -5.48
CA PRO A 512 31.60 -12.41 -6.89
C PRO A 512 30.61 -11.78 -7.87
N GLY A 513 29.35 -11.61 -7.44
CA GLY A 513 28.26 -10.97 -8.20
C GLY A 513 28.39 -9.46 -8.40
N CYS A 514 29.23 -8.76 -7.62
CA CYS A 514 29.58 -7.35 -7.87
C CYS A 514 31.09 -7.12 -8.00
N ALA A 515 31.89 -8.20 -8.11
CA ALA A 515 33.34 -8.10 -8.12
C ALA A 515 33.84 -7.35 -9.36
N GLY A 516 34.37 -6.15 -9.14
CA GLY A 516 34.82 -5.22 -10.19
C GLY A 516 33.96 -3.96 -10.29
N ASP A 517 32.78 -3.94 -9.66
CA ASP A 517 31.94 -2.75 -9.54
C ASP A 517 32.53 -1.82 -8.47
N PRO A 518 32.64 -0.50 -8.75
CA PRO A 518 33.23 0.47 -7.83
C PRO A 518 32.47 0.59 -6.50
N ASP A 519 31.21 0.16 -6.46
CA ASP A 519 30.33 0.25 -5.30
C ASP A 519 30.15 -1.09 -4.56
N CYS A 520 30.92 -2.13 -4.91
CA CYS A 520 30.84 -3.43 -4.23
C CYS A 520 31.42 -3.34 -2.82
N TYR A 521 30.56 -3.55 -1.82
CA TYR A 521 30.89 -3.29 -0.43
C TYR A 521 31.91 -4.28 0.16
N VAL A 522 32.86 -3.75 0.94
CA VAL A 522 33.83 -4.52 1.74
C VAL A 522 33.95 -3.83 3.10
N GLY A 523 33.81 -4.58 4.18
CA GLY A 523 33.85 -4.04 5.55
C GLY A 523 32.88 -4.71 6.51
N GLU A 524 32.78 -4.12 7.70
CA GLU A 524 31.83 -4.54 8.74
C GLU A 524 30.44 -3.93 8.48
N TRP A 525 29.43 -4.78 8.42
CA TRP A 525 28.05 -4.38 8.19
C TRP A 525 27.15 -4.82 9.35
N THR A 526 26.11 -4.02 9.59
CA THR A 526 25.02 -4.32 10.53
C THR A 526 23.73 -3.83 9.91
N VAL A 527 22.75 -4.72 9.78
CA VAL A 527 21.43 -4.43 9.24
C VAL A 527 20.40 -4.80 10.30
N PRO A 528 19.50 -3.88 10.72
CA PRO A 528 18.45 -4.19 11.69
C PRO A 528 17.47 -5.26 11.20
N SER A 529 16.56 -5.67 12.08
CA SER A 529 15.43 -6.55 11.71
C SER A 529 14.61 -5.93 10.60
N GLU A 530 14.38 -6.67 9.51
CA GLU A 530 13.57 -6.19 8.39
C GLU A 530 12.08 -6.32 8.72
N TRP A 531 11.68 -7.43 9.34
CA TRP A 531 10.28 -7.67 9.74
C TRP A 531 9.75 -6.62 10.72
N ASP A 532 10.58 -6.18 11.67
CA ASP A 532 10.17 -5.19 12.68
C ASP A 532 10.08 -3.76 12.09
N ASN A 533 10.69 -3.53 10.93
CA ASN A 533 10.85 -2.20 10.34
C ASN A 533 10.16 -2.04 8.98
N LEU A 534 9.22 -2.93 8.62
CA LEU A 534 8.38 -2.75 7.43
C LEU A 534 7.53 -1.47 7.57
N ASN A 535 7.62 -0.59 6.59
CA ASN A 535 6.79 0.61 6.48
C ASN A 535 5.48 0.28 5.72
N VAL A 536 4.51 -0.26 6.45
CA VAL A 536 3.17 -0.59 5.94
C VAL A 536 2.35 0.64 5.53
N LYS A 537 2.69 1.84 6.02
CA LYS A 537 2.05 3.11 5.64
C LYS A 537 2.63 3.75 4.38
N ALA A 538 3.69 3.17 3.81
CA ALA A 538 4.40 3.76 2.69
C ALA A 538 3.50 3.96 1.47
N GLY A 539 3.78 4.97 0.65
CA GLY A 539 3.03 5.27 -0.56
C GLY A 539 1.67 5.93 -0.34
N GLY A 540 1.43 6.49 0.86
CA GLY A 540 0.20 7.22 1.17
C GLY A 540 -0.98 6.34 1.59
N ILE A 541 -0.72 5.09 2.01
CA ILE A 541 -1.75 4.24 2.61
C ILE A 541 -2.36 4.94 3.82
N GLY A 542 -3.69 5.01 3.87
CA GLY A 542 -4.43 5.67 4.94
C GLY A 542 -4.75 7.15 4.72
N ASP A 543 -4.04 7.84 3.84
CA ASP A 543 -4.34 9.25 3.54
C ASP A 543 -5.24 9.34 2.30
N VAL A 544 -6.54 9.31 2.55
CA VAL A 544 -7.63 9.41 1.55
C VAL A 544 -7.59 10.71 0.73
N SER A 545 -6.69 11.64 1.07
CA SER A 545 -6.47 12.91 0.39
C SER A 545 -5.16 13.01 -0.41
N VAL A 546 -4.36 11.94 -0.49
CA VAL A 546 -3.07 12.00 -1.20
C VAL A 546 -3.27 11.97 -2.70
N LYS A 547 -2.90 13.11 -3.32
CA LYS A 547 -2.51 13.15 -4.73
C LYS A 547 -1.17 12.42 -4.87
N PRO A 548 -0.92 11.72 -6.00
CA PRO A 548 0.38 11.09 -6.25
C PRO A 548 1.51 12.09 -5.98
N VAL A 549 2.63 11.59 -5.43
CA VAL A 549 3.85 12.38 -5.24
C VAL A 549 4.09 13.18 -6.51
N ASP A 550 4.15 14.51 -6.36
CA ASP A 550 4.40 15.40 -7.49
C ASP A 550 5.74 14.98 -8.10
N PRO A 551 5.77 14.47 -9.36
CA PRO A 551 7.00 14.04 -9.99
C PRO A 551 8.00 15.20 -10.13
N ASP A 552 7.59 16.46 -9.90
CA ASP A 552 8.41 17.66 -10.01
C ASP A 552 9.12 18.11 -8.72
N ASN A 553 9.13 17.28 -7.67
CA ASN A 553 10.03 17.53 -6.54
C ASN A 553 11.48 17.24 -6.96
N ASN A 554 12.14 18.26 -7.51
CA ASN A 554 13.47 18.21 -8.13
C ASN A 554 14.61 17.79 -7.18
N GLU A 555 14.37 17.55 -5.90
CA GLU A 555 15.37 17.03 -4.96
C GLU A 555 15.51 15.49 -5.01
N ASP A 556 14.50 14.76 -5.51
CA ASP A 556 14.51 13.28 -5.61
C ASP A 556 14.83 12.76 -7.04
N LYS A 557 14.96 13.64 -8.04
CA LYS A 557 15.31 13.23 -9.43
C LYS A 557 16.78 12.84 -9.60
N ASP A 558 17.67 13.39 -8.76
CA ASP A 558 19.10 13.07 -8.80
C ASP A 558 19.43 11.73 -8.12
N THR A 559 18.51 11.17 -7.33
CA THR A 559 18.67 9.88 -6.64
C THR A 559 18.20 8.69 -7.48
N GLU A 560 17.21 8.85 -8.37
CA GLU A 560 16.87 7.83 -9.39
C GLU A 560 18.02 7.59 -10.39
N GLN A 561 18.96 8.54 -10.54
CA GLN A 561 20.10 8.40 -11.46
C GLN A 561 21.24 7.52 -10.94
N LYS A 562 21.26 7.16 -9.65
CA LYS A 562 22.07 6.03 -9.23
C LYS A 562 21.30 4.77 -9.57
N HIS A 563 21.54 4.28 -10.78
CA HIS A 563 21.05 3.00 -11.29
C HIS A 563 21.18 1.92 -10.20
N ASP A 564 20.07 1.61 -9.50
CA ASP A 564 19.89 0.26 -8.98
C ASP A 564 19.85 -0.62 -10.24
N ILE A 565 20.98 -1.29 -10.49
CA ILE A 565 21.12 -2.19 -11.64
C ILE A 565 20.31 -3.42 -11.29
N GLU A 566 19.04 -3.42 -11.71
CA GLU A 566 18.18 -4.60 -11.61
C GLU A 566 18.93 -5.81 -12.18
N ARG A 567 19.06 -6.87 -11.37
CA ARG A 567 19.98 -7.96 -11.70
C ARG A 567 19.36 -9.00 -12.60
N ASP A 568 20.15 -9.42 -13.59
CA ASP A 568 19.80 -10.49 -14.51
C ASP A 568 19.61 -11.81 -13.76
N ALA A 569 18.55 -12.53 -14.08
CA ALA A 569 18.24 -13.82 -13.45
C ALA A 569 19.41 -14.82 -13.46
N ARG A 570 20.34 -14.75 -14.43
CA ARG A 570 21.52 -15.65 -14.49
C ARG A 570 22.56 -15.37 -13.43
N GLU A 571 22.73 -14.11 -13.03
CA GLU A 571 23.63 -13.71 -11.94
C GLU A 571 23.08 -14.22 -10.61
N LEU A 572 21.75 -14.07 -10.42
CA LEU A 572 21.05 -14.55 -9.23
C LEU A 572 21.03 -16.09 -9.15
N ASP A 573 20.88 -16.79 -10.27
CA ASP A 573 21.02 -18.25 -10.32
C ASP A 573 22.44 -18.70 -9.95
N ALA A 574 23.47 -18.01 -10.44
CA ALA A 574 24.86 -18.32 -10.10
C ALA A 574 25.15 -18.12 -8.61
N ALA A 575 24.69 -17.02 -8.03
CA ALA A 575 24.82 -16.77 -6.59
C ALA A 575 24.07 -17.82 -5.74
N ALA A 576 22.96 -18.33 -6.27
CA ALA A 576 22.13 -19.34 -5.64
C ALA A 576 22.58 -20.78 -5.86
N ALA A 577 23.53 -21.03 -6.77
CA ALA A 577 23.79 -22.35 -7.37
C ALA A 577 24.04 -23.45 -6.32
N HIS A 578 24.87 -23.17 -5.32
CA HIS A 578 25.17 -24.14 -4.26
C HIS A 578 23.95 -24.55 -3.42
N LYS A 579 23.00 -23.63 -3.21
CA LYS A 579 21.80 -23.89 -2.40
C LYS A 579 20.64 -24.45 -3.21
N ASN A 580 20.68 -24.27 -4.53
CA ASN A 580 19.71 -24.78 -5.47
C ASN A 580 20.19 -26.05 -6.20
N ASP A 581 21.20 -26.73 -5.64
CA ASP A 581 21.68 -28.02 -6.18
C ASP A 581 20.53 -29.03 -6.26
N GLY A 582 20.42 -29.70 -7.41
CA GLY A 582 19.31 -30.60 -7.72
C GLY A 582 18.00 -29.93 -8.11
N LYS A 583 17.90 -28.59 -8.22
CA LYS A 583 16.70 -27.89 -8.73
C LYS A 583 16.80 -27.57 -10.22
N ALA A 584 15.64 -27.44 -10.85
CA ALA A 584 15.51 -27.05 -12.25
C ALA A 584 14.49 -25.93 -12.46
N ASP A 585 14.57 -25.28 -13.62
CA ASP A 585 13.49 -24.48 -14.21
C ASP A 585 13.14 -25.00 -15.62
N PHE A 586 12.01 -24.54 -16.16
CA PHE A 586 11.59 -24.85 -17.52
C PHE A 586 10.95 -23.64 -18.19
N TYR A 587 11.24 -23.46 -19.47
CA TYR A 587 10.62 -22.45 -20.31
C TYR A 587 10.07 -23.08 -21.60
N MET A 588 8.82 -22.78 -21.93
CA MET A 588 8.21 -23.24 -23.18
C MET A 588 8.70 -22.37 -24.33
N ALA A 589 9.15 -22.97 -25.44
CA ALA A 589 9.52 -22.17 -26.62
C ALA A 589 8.29 -21.43 -27.18
N ASP A 590 8.49 -20.23 -27.72
CA ASP A 590 7.37 -19.38 -28.17
C ASP A 590 6.56 -20.02 -29.31
N VAL A 591 7.21 -20.83 -30.15
CA VAL A 591 6.55 -21.50 -31.29
C VAL A 591 6.28 -22.97 -30.95
N ASN A 592 5.06 -23.26 -30.54
CA ASN A 592 4.57 -24.61 -30.30
C ASN A 592 3.15 -24.80 -30.83
N SER A 593 2.93 -25.89 -31.57
CA SER A 593 1.60 -26.26 -32.05
C SER A 593 1.49 -27.74 -32.34
N ILE A 594 0.26 -28.25 -32.35
CA ILE A 594 -0.06 -29.64 -32.61
C ILE A 594 -1.08 -29.71 -33.75
N ALA A 595 -0.88 -30.62 -34.69
CA ALA A 595 -1.82 -30.89 -35.78
C ALA A 595 -2.17 -32.39 -35.80
N THR A 596 -3.47 -32.71 -35.84
CA THR A 596 -3.96 -34.11 -35.81
C THR A 596 -3.62 -34.89 -37.07
N VAL A 597 -3.45 -34.20 -38.21
CA VAL A 597 -2.99 -34.79 -39.47
C VAL A 597 -1.53 -35.26 -39.42
N ARG A 598 -0.76 -34.83 -38.41
CA ARG A 598 0.64 -35.22 -38.20
C ARG A 598 0.76 -36.30 -37.14
N THR A 599 1.75 -37.17 -37.29
CA THR A 599 2.13 -38.19 -36.30
C THR A 599 3.44 -37.86 -35.57
N ASP A 600 4.19 -36.89 -36.08
CA ASP A 600 5.51 -36.46 -35.58
C ASP A 600 5.43 -35.18 -34.73
N ASN A 601 4.26 -34.90 -34.14
CA ASN A 601 4.06 -33.73 -33.29
C ASN A 601 5.03 -33.73 -32.11
N LYS A 602 5.55 -32.55 -31.80
CA LYS A 602 6.47 -32.34 -30.69
C LYS A 602 6.25 -30.97 -30.06
N VAL A 603 6.46 -30.91 -28.75
CA VAL A 603 6.51 -29.67 -27.99
C VAL A 603 7.97 -29.41 -27.63
N VAL A 604 8.44 -28.19 -27.86
CA VAL A 604 9.84 -27.78 -27.62
C VAL A 604 9.90 -26.85 -26.42
N GLY A 605 10.85 -27.10 -25.52
CA GLY A 605 11.14 -26.21 -24.41
C GLY A 605 12.55 -26.39 -23.90
N THR A 606 12.95 -25.56 -22.95
CA THR A 606 14.31 -25.55 -22.39
C THR A 606 14.25 -25.85 -20.91
N ILE A 607 15.02 -26.86 -20.48
CA ILE A 607 15.28 -27.12 -19.06
C ILE A 607 16.56 -26.40 -18.64
N GLY A 608 16.53 -25.71 -17.49
CA GLY A 608 17.70 -25.10 -16.86
C GLY A 608 18.07 -25.80 -15.55
N ASN A 609 19.33 -26.15 -15.38
CA ASN A 609 19.88 -26.59 -14.10
C ASN A 609 20.23 -25.36 -13.27
N ARG A 610 19.64 -25.24 -12.09
CA ARG A 610 19.85 -24.11 -11.16
C ARG A 610 20.91 -24.42 -10.10
N GLY A 611 21.46 -25.63 -10.13
CA GLY A 611 22.44 -26.15 -9.20
C GLY A 611 23.89 -25.88 -9.60
N TYR A 612 24.78 -26.10 -8.64
CA TYR A 612 26.22 -26.02 -8.87
C TYR A 612 26.73 -27.23 -9.66
N ASN A 613 26.21 -28.42 -9.37
CA ASN A 613 26.65 -29.69 -9.97
C ASN A 613 25.81 -30.09 -11.19
N ASP A 614 26.39 -30.96 -12.03
CA ASP A 614 25.67 -31.63 -13.11
C ASP A 614 24.57 -32.52 -12.54
N HIS A 615 23.37 -32.48 -13.12
CA HIS A 615 22.24 -33.30 -12.72
C HIS A 615 21.54 -33.97 -13.91
N GLU A 616 20.94 -35.13 -13.66
CA GLU A 616 20.01 -35.79 -14.56
C GLU A 616 18.56 -35.57 -14.09
N PHE A 617 17.77 -34.86 -14.89
CA PHE A 617 16.37 -34.61 -14.58
C PHE A 617 15.45 -35.57 -15.34
N THR A 618 14.36 -35.99 -14.69
CA THR A 618 13.31 -36.80 -15.32
C THR A 618 12.14 -35.90 -15.69
N VAL A 619 11.84 -35.81 -16.99
CA VAL A 619 10.73 -35.02 -17.52
C VAL A 619 9.53 -35.92 -17.80
N ARG A 620 8.40 -35.62 -17.15
CA ARG A 620 7.10 -36.25 -17.36
C ARG A 620 6.14 -35.24 -17.94
N THR A 621 5.48 -35.60 -19.03
CA THR A 621 4.55 -34.69 -19.70
C THR A 621 3.20 -35.36 -19.90
N PHE A 622 2.19 -34.80 -19.27
CA PHE A 622 0.81 -35.23 -19.38
C PHE A 622 0.07 -34.31 -20.35
N TYR A 623 -0.77 -34.86 -21.22
CA TYR A 623 -1.48 -34.04 -22.21
C TYR A 623 -2.88 -34.57 -22.52
N GLY A 624 -3.66 -33.74 -23.20
CA GLY A 624 -5.07 -33.98 -23.51
C GLY A 624 -6.00 -33.21 -22.57
N LYS A 625 -7.27 -33.07 -22.96
CA LYS A 625 -8.24 -32.26 -22.20
C LYS A 625 -8.39 -32.66 -20.73
N ASP A 626 -8.16 -33.94 -20.42
CA ASP A 626 -8.26 -34.50 -19.07
C ASP A 626 -6.90 -34.86 -18.46
N LEU A 627 -5.79 -34.51 -19.12
CA LEU A 627 -4.41 -34.81 -18.74
C LEU A 627 -4.15 -36.31 -18.46
N SER A 628 -4.86 -37.20 -19.16
CA SER A 628 -4.75 -38.65 -18.96
C SER A 628 -3.65 -39.33 -19.77
N ARG A 629 -3.11 -38.66 -20.80
CA ARG A 629 -2.08 -39.23 -21.69
C ARG A 629 -0.71 -38.83 -21.22
N LEU A 630 0.26 -39.73 -21.36
CA LEU A 630 1.63 -39.52 -20.97
C LEU A 630 2.54 -39.59 -22.21
N ALA A 631 3.37 -38.57 -22.40
CA ALA A 631 4.44 -38.60 -23.40
C ALA A 631 5.57 -39.54 -22.94
N PRO A 632 6.39 -40.08 -23.84
CA PRO A 632 7.61 -40.80 -23.48
C PRO A 632 8.43 -40.03 -22.44
N VAL A 633 8.68 -40.68 -21.29
CA VAL A 633 9.46 -40.09 -20.19
C VAL A 633 10.90 -39.87 -20.67
N GLN A 634 11.43 -38.67 -20.45
CA GLN A 634 12.78 -38.31 -20.86
C GLN A 634 13.69 -38.13 -19.65
N LYS A 635 14.92 -38.62 -19.76
CA LYS A 635 16.00 -38.34 -18.81
C LYS A 635 17.00 -37.41 -19.46
N VAL A 636 17.22 -36.26 -18.83
CA VAL A 636 17.95 -35.14 -19.43
C VAL A 636 19.08 -34.73 -18.51
N LYS A 637 20.31 -35.06 -18.90
CA LYS A 637 21.52 -34.54 -18.26
C LYS A 637 21.75 -33.09 -18.67
N VAL A 638 21.92 -32.22 -17.69
CA VAL A 638 22.16 -30.78 -17.85
C VAL A 638 23.32 -30.39 -16.95
N LYS A 639 24.29 -29.63 -17.47
CA LYS A 639 25.45 -29.26 -16.65
C LYS A 639 25.06 -28.31 -15.53
N GLY A 640 25.78 -28.37 -14.42
CA GLY A 640 25.68 -27.38 -13.36
C GLY A 640 26.22 -26.02 -13.80
N ILE A 641 25.92 -25.00 -13.02
CA ILE A 641 26.45 -23.64 -13.23
C ILE A 641 27.95 -23.60 -12.90
N GLY A 642 28.39 -24.35 -11.88
CA GLY A 642 29.76 -24.33 -11.36
C GLY A 642 30.16 -22.97 -10.80
N ASP A 643 31.45 -22.63 -10.89
CA ASP A 643 32.04 -21.37 -10.42
C ASP A 643 31.81 -20.17 -11.35
N ALA A 644 30.89 -20.28 -12.32
CA ALA A 644 30.63 -19.20 -13.27
C ALA A 644 29.97 -18.00 -12.55
N LYS A 645 30.33 -16.78 -12.96
CA LYS A 645 29.70 -15.54 -12.42
C LYS A 645 28.22 -15.40 -12.81
N GLU A 646 27.81 -16.03 -13.90
CA GLU A 646 26.43 -16.08 -14.37
C GLU A 646 26.13 -17.47 -14.99
N ALA A 647 24.88 -17.91 -14.91
CA ALA A 647 24.45 -19.17 -15.51
C ALA A 647 24.64 -19.18 -17.05
N GLY A 648 25.62 -19.92 -17.57
CA GLY A 648 25.89 -19.96 -19.01
C GLY A 648 24.99 -20.95 -19.80
N PRO A 649 25.03 -20.92 -21.14
CA PRO A 649 24.22 -21.79 -22.00
C PRO A 649 24.37 -23.29 -21.71
N GLN A 650 25.52 -23.73 -21.20
CA GLN A 650 25.78 -25.11 -20.82
C GLN A 650 24.88 -25.62 -19.68
N SER A 651 24.41 -24.71 -18.82
CA SER A 651 23.48 -25.02 -17.73
C SER A 651 22.03 -25.14 -18.20
N ARG A 652 21.79 -25.02 -19.51
CA ARG A 652 20.48 -25.14 -20.13
C ARG A 652 20.51 -26.16 -21.27
N LYS A 653 19.37 -26.77 -21.54
CA LYS A 653 19.23 -27.74 -22.62
C LYS A 653 17.84 -27.69 -23.23
N GLU A 654 17.79 -27.50 -24.54
CA GLU A 654 16.55 -27.69 -25.29
C GLU A 654 16.16 -29.17 -25.31
N ILE A 655 14.88 -29.44 -25.12
CA ILE A 655 14.28 -30.77 -25.20
C ILE A 655 13.08 -30.74 -26.15
N GLN A 656 12.88 -31.86 -26.84
CA GLN A 656 11.74 -32.05 -27.74
C GLN A 656 10.88 -33.18 -27.17
N ILE A 657 9.65 -32.86 -26.79
CA ILE A 657 8.70 -33.75 -26.15
C ILE A 657 7.73 -34.27 -27.21
N PRO A 658 7.84 -35.55 -27.62
CA PRO A 658 6.95 -36.10 -28.64
C PRO A 658 5.53 -36.24 -28.10
N ILE A 659 4.56 -35.75 -28.87
CA ILE A 659 3.13 -35.86 -28.57
C ILE A 659 2.53 -36.89 -29.53
N LEU A 660 2.17 -38.05 -28.98
CA LEU A 660 1.72 -39.22 -29.72
C LEU A 660 0.18 -39.30 -29.77
N ASP A 661 -0.36 -40.17 -30.61
CA ASP A 661 -1.81 -40.45 -30.73
C ASP A 661 -2.69 -39.19 -30.88
N THR A 662 -2.17 -38.18 -31.58
CA THR A 662 -2.78 -36.86 -31.71
C THR A 662 -4.12 -36.89 -32.44
N GLN A 663 -4.41 -37.92 -33.24
CA GLN A 663 -5.65 -38.06 -34.03
C GLN A 663 -6.93 -38.09 -33.17
N ARG A 664 -6.78 -38.30 -31.85
CA ARG A 664 -7.88 -38.33 -30.88
C ARG A 664 -7.98 -37.04 -30.05
N LEU A 665 -7.12 -36.06 -30.31
CA LEU A 665 -7.22 -34.72 -29.73
C LEU A 665 -8.27 -33.93 -30.52
N TYR A 666 -8.91 -32.97 -29.86
CA TYR A 666 -9.95 -32.15 -30.48
C TYR A 666 -10.00 -30.75 -29.87
N GLY A 667 -10.47 -29.82 -30.69
CA GLY A 667 -10.67 -28.41 -30.40
C GLY A 667 -9.49 -27.50 -30.76
N SER A 668 -9.52 -26.24 -30.33
CA SER A 668 -8.51 -25.24 -30.75
C SER A 668 -7.19 -25.30 -29.97
N TYR A 669 -7.15 -26.04 -28.86
CA TYR A 669 -5.96 -26.16 -28.02
C TYR A 669 -5.95 -27.47 -27.22
N VAL A 670 -4.76 -27.88 -26.77
CA VAL A 670 -4.55 -29.01 -25.90
C VAL A 670 -3.75 -28.59 -24.65
N PRO A 671 -4.25 -28.91 -23.44
CA PRO A 671 -3.48 -28.74 -22.21
C PRO A 671 -2.29 -29.71 -22.18
N VAL A 672 -1.13 -29.19 -21.77
CA VAL A 672 0.14 -29.91 -21.64
C VAL A 672 0.73 -29.58 -20.26
N PHE A 673 0.68 -30.53 -19.34
CA PHE A 673 1.26 -30.42 -18.01
C PHE A 673 2.65 -31.04 -17.99
N ILE A 674 3.66 -30.23 -17.67
CA ILE A 674 5.05 -30.65 -17.57
C ILE A 674 5.41 -30.75 -16.10
N GLN A 675 6.08 -31.84 -15.73
CA GLN A 675 6.61 -32.10 -14.40
C GLN A 675 8.07 -32.54 -14.54
N ILE A 676 8.95 -31.96 -13.74
CA ILE A 676 10.37 -32.29 -13.72
C ILE A 676 10.73 -32.78 -12.32
N GLU A 677 11.33 -33.97 -12.28
CA GLU A 677 11.85 -34.61 -11.08
C GLU A 677 13.38 -34.58 -11.11
N ASN A 678 14.00 -34.36 -9.96
CA ASN A 678 15.45 -34.53 -9.80
C ASN A 678 15.81 -36.01 -9.57
N GLU A 679 17.09 -36.29 -9.33
CA GLU A 679 17.61 -37.66 -9.16
C GLU A 679 17.08 -38.37 -7.90
N SER A 680 16.59 -37.64 -6.89
CA SER A 680 15.94 -38.20 -5.71
C SER A 680 14.44 -38.48 -5.90
N GLY A 681 13.88 -38.12 -7.06
CA GLY A 681 12.45 -38.24 -7.37
C GLY A 681 11.60 -37.09 -6.81
N GLU A 682 12.21 -36.03 -6.30
CA GLU A 682 11.51 -34.84 -5.85
C GLU A 682 11.09 -34.00 -7.06
N VAL A 683 9.84 -33.52 -7.04
CA VAL A 683 9.31 -32.62 -8.08
C VAL A 683 9.88 -31.23 -7.88
N VAL A 684 10.75 -30.81 -8.80
CA VAL A 684 11.45 -29.53 -8.73
C VAL A 684 10.85 -28.47 -9.66
N PHE A 685 10.00 -28.87 -10.60
CA PHE A 685 9.20 -27.97 -11.43
C PHE A 685 7.89 -28.65 -11.85
N SER A 686 6.81 -27.87 -11.94
CA SER A 686 5.61 -28.31 -12.62
C SER A 686 4.75 -27.14 -13.10
N GLU A 687 4.27 -27.19 -14.35
CA GLU A 687 3.41 -26.14 -14.90
C GLU A 687 2.47 -26.68 -16.00
N LEU A 688 1.32 -26.03 -16.15
CA LEU A 688 0.32 -26.34 -17.18
C LEU A 688 0.34 -25.27 -18.27
N PHE A 689 0.61 -25.71 -19.49
CA PHE A 689 0.60 -24.91 -20.72
C PHE A 689 -0.61 -25.28 -21.57
N ASP A 690 -1.13 -24.32 -22.32
CA ASP A 690 -2.16 -24.56 -23.34
C ASP A 690 -1.55 -24.33 -24.73
N ILE A 691 -1.56 -25.36 -25.58
CA ILE A 691 -0.89 -25.35 -26.89
C ILE A 691 -1.92 -25.40 -28.01
N SER A 692 -1.77 -24.56 -29.04
CA SER A 692 -2.63 -24.54 -30.23
C SER A 692 -2.78 -25.92 -30.88
N LEU A 693 -4.01 -26.29 -31.23
CA LEU A 693 -4.36 -27.55 -31.88
C LEU A 693 -5.12 -27.32 -33.18
N LEU A 694 -4.60 -27.83 -34.29
CA LEU A 694 -5.35 -27.98 -35.55
C LEU A 694 -5.88 -29.40 -35.64
N ASP A 695 -7.19 -29.57 -35.44
CA ASP A 695 -7.86 -30.88 -35.46
C ASP A 695 -8.55 -31.22 -36.78
N TYR A 696 -8.00 -30.73 -37.90
CA TYR A 696 -8.49 -31.02 -39.24
C TYR A 696 -8.28 -32.49 -39.61
N THR A 697 -9.18 -33.03 -40.43
CA THR A 697 -8.93 -34.25 -41.21
C THR A 697 -8.00 -33.93 -42.38
N GLU A 698 -7.43 -34.97 -43.00
CA GLU A 698 -6.56 -34.80 -44.16
C GLU A 698 -7.33 -34.18 -45.35
N GLU A 699 -8.58 -34.60 -45.57
CA GLU A 699 -9.47 -34.06 -46.60
C GLU A 699 -9.78 -32.57 -46.37
N GLU A 700 -10.13 -32.20 -45.14
CA GLU A 700 -10.42 -30.81 -44.76
C GLU A 700 -9.19 -29.92 -44.96
N LEU A 701 -8.01 -30.38 -44.56
CA LEU A 701 -6.79 -29.61 -44.77
C LEU A 701 -6.40 -29.52 -46.25
N ARG A 702 -6.63 -30.57 -47.06
CA ARG A 702 -6.47 -30.52 -48.52
C ARG A 702 -7.41 -29.51 -49.16
N GLN A 703 -8.67 -29.47 -48.72
CA GLN A 703 -9.64 -28.47 -49.18
C GLN A 703 -9.16 -27.05 -48.90
N VAL A 704 -8.75 -26.78 -47.66
CA VAL A 704 -8.26 -25.44 -47.25
C VAL A 704 -6.97 -25.08 -47.98
N SER A 705 -6.03 -26.01 -48.11
CA SER A 705 -4.78 -25.82 -48.87
C SER A 705 -5.05 -25.46 -50.34
N ASN A 706 -6.01 -26.14 -50.99
CA ASN A 706 -6.41 -25.83 -52.37
C ASN A 706 -7.07 -24.45 -52.49
N GLN A 707 -7.90 -24.04 -51.52
CA GLN A 707 -8.52 -22.72 -51.50
C GLN A 707 -7.48 -21.60 -51.31
N LEU A 708 -6.43 -21.86 -50.52
CA LEU A 708 -5.32 -20.94 -50.29
C LEU A 708 -4.31 -20.86 -51.46
N GLY A 709 -4.30 -21.85 -52.36
CA GLY A 709 -3.40 -21.92 -53.50
C GLY A 709 -1.92 -21.86 -53.12
N ASP A 710 -1.11 -21.18 -53.95
CA ASP A 710 0.35 -21.05 -53.75
C ASP A 710 0.75 -19.96 -52.73
N SER A 711 -0.21 -19.38 -52.00
CA SER A 711 0.06 -18.39 -50.95
C SER A 711 0.95 -18.97 -49.84
N VAL A 712 1.58 -18.11 -49.05
CA VAL A 712 2.41 -18.54 -47.89
C VAL A 712 1.60 -19.45 -46.95
N LEU A 713 0.33 -19.13 -46.69
CA LEU A 713 -0.56 -19.95 -45.88
C LEU A 713 -0.88 -21.28 -46.58
N GLY A 714 -1.12 -21.28 -47.89
CA GLY A 714 -1.35 -22.51 -48.66
C GLY A 714 -0.14 -23.44 -48.68
N GLN A 715 1.08 -22.89 -48.78
CA GLN A 715 2.33 -23.64 -48.66
C GLN A 715 2.49 -24.25 -47.26
N ARG A 716 2.17 -23.49 -46.19
CA ARG A 716 2.19 -24.01 -44.81
C ARG A 716 1.15 -25.12 -44.59
N ALA A 717 -0.08 -24.96 -45.09
CA ALA A 717 -1.10 -25.99 -45.06
C ALA A 717 -0.66 -27.26 -45.81
N SER A 718 -0.06 -27.10 -46.99
CA SER A 718 0.50 -28.21 -47.79
C SER A 718 1.70 -28.89 -47.11
N ALA A 719 2.53 -28.13 -46.38
CA ALA A 719 3.65 -28.67 -45.61
C ALA A 719 3.18 -29.63 -44.50
N LEU A 720 2.05 -29.34 -43.85
CA LEU A 720 1.44 -30.21 -42.84
C LEU A 720 0.94 -31.55 -43.43
N LEU A 721 0.60 -31.60 -44.72
CA LEU A 721 0.19 -32.82 -45.44
C LEU A 721 1.36 -33.65 -45.98
N SER A 722 2.53 -33.02 -46.19
CA SER A 722 3.68 -33.65 -46.84
C SER A 722 4.74 -34.17 -45.86
N GLN A 723 4.80 -33.61 -44.64
CA GLN A 723 5.69 -34.07 -43.57
C GLN A 723 4.94 -35.03 -42.64
N GLY A 724 5.21 -36.34 -42.75
CA GLY A 724 4.65 -37.34 -41.82
C GLY A 724 4.19 -38.68 -42.42
N LYS A 725 4.82 -39.20 -43.50
CA LYS A 725 4.57 -40.58 -43.93
C LYS A 725 5.40 -41.56 -43.09
N LEU A 726 4.70 -42.54 -42.48
CA LEU A 726 5.19 -43.64 -41.62
C LEU A 726 6.71 -43.90 -41.67
N GLY A 727 7.37 -43.66 -40.53
CA GLY A 727 8.43 -44.56 -40.08
C GLY A 727 7.77 -45.67 -39.27
N ASN A 728 7.99 -46.93 -39.63
CA ASN A 728 7.53 -48.09 -38.86
C ASN A 728 8.10 -48.05 -37.43
N TYR A 729 7.38 -47.45 -36.49
CA TYR A 729 7.59 -47.72 -35.07
C TYR A 729 6.78 -48.98 -34.77
N GLN A 730 7.46 -50.13 -34.82
CA GLN A 730 6.90 -51.34 -34.26
C GLN A 730 6.65 -51.13 -32.77
N ASP A 731 5.52 -51.68 -32.34
CA ASP A 731 4.93 -51.71 -31.01
C ASP A 731 5.83 -52.43 -29.99
N ALA A 732 7.05 -51.91 -29.79
CA ALA A 732 8.11 -52.51 -29.00
C ALA A 732 8.48 -51.60 -27.83
N ASN A 733 7.50 -51.28 -26.98
CA ASN A 733 7.70 -51.04 -25.54
C ASN A 733 6.37 -50.93 -24.79
N ARG A 734 5.51 -51.93 -24.99
CA ARG A 734 4.38 -52.22 -24.11
C ARG A 734 4.83 -53.09 -22.92
N ARG A 735 5.86 -52.65 -22.20
CA ARG A 735 6.36 -53.13 -20.89
C ARG A 735 7.16 -51.93 -20.33
N ASP A 736 6.84 -51.28 -19.21
CA ASP A 736 6.12 -51.65 -17.99
C ASP A 736 5.05 -50.61 -17.63
N VAL A 737 3.78 -51.00 -17.65
CA VAL A 737 2.65 -50.25 -17.06
C VAL A 737 2.43 -50.69 -15.59
N ALA A 738 3.38 -51.45 -15.03
CA ALA A 738 3.26 -52.07 -13.71
C ALA A 738 3.70 -51.15 -12.53
N ASP A 739 4.36 -50.02 -12.79
CA ASP A 739 4.72 -49.02 -11.75
C ASP A 739 3.68 -47.89 -11.60
N THR A 740 2.43 -48.16 -11.99
CA THR A 740 1.32 -47.19 -11.92
C THR A 740 0.60 -47.15 -10.57
N LYS A 741 1.08 -47.89 -9.57
CA LYS A 741 0.59 -47.72 -8.19
C LYS A 741 1.32 -46.54 -7.56
N GLU A 742 0.56 -45.45 -7.35
CA GLU A 742 0.89 -44.21 -6.60
C GLU A 742 1.19 -42.93 -7.37
N LEU A 743 0.86 -42.79 -8.66
CA LEU A 743 0.87 -41.45 -9.27
C LEU A 743 -0.53 -40.80 -9.18
N LYS A 744 -0.66 -39.81 -8.28
CA LYS A 744 -1.86 -38.94 -8.22
C LYS A 744 -2.03 -38.23 -9.57
N LYS A 745 -3.18 -38.41 -10.20
CA LYS A 745 -3.59 -37.61 -11.37
C LYS A 745 -3.44 -36.12 -11.04
N PRO A 746 -2.73 -35.32 -11.85
CA PRO A 746 -2.64 -33.88 -11.61
C PRO A 746 -4.04 -33.26 -11.70
N THR A 747 -4.40 -32.48 -10.68
CA THR A 747 -5.67 -31.75 -10.63
C THR A 747 -5.44 -30.40 -11.28
N ARG A 748 -6.32 -29.97 -12.20
CA ARG A 748 -6.26 -28.60 -12.74
C ARG A 748 -6.30 -27.60 -11.56
N PRO A 749 -5.40 -26.61 -11.48
CA PRO A 749 -5.61 -25.46 -10.60
C PRO A 749 -7.00 -24.89 -10.92
N SER A 750 -7.87 -24.74 -9.92
CA SER A 750 -9.27 -24.43 -10.15
C SER A 750 -9.45 -23.02 -10.72
N THR A 751 -9.50 -22.89 -12.04
CA THR A 751 -10.38 -21.90 -12.65
C THR A 751 -11.75 -22.56 -12.74
N SER A 752 -12.65 -22.23 -11.81
CA SER A 752 -14.06 -22.56 -12.03
C SER A 752 -14.48 -21.89 -13.34
N PRO A 753 -14.97 -22.64 -14.34
CA PRO A 753 -15.67 -22.01 -15.46
C PRO A 753 -16.89 -21.31 -14.90
N ALA A 754 -17.17 -20.09 -15.34
CA ALA A 754 -18.44 -19.44 -15.08
C ALA A 754 -19.59 -20.40 -15.48
N PRO A 755 -20.50 -20.79 -14.56
CA PRO A 755 -21.65 -21.57 -14.97
C PRO A 755 -22.57 -20.68 -15.79
N SER A 756 -22.91 -21.14 -17.00
CA SER A 756 -23.99 -20.58 -17.79
C SER A 756 -25.31 -20.62 -17.01
N PRO A 757 -26.20 -19.62 -17.16
CA PRO A 757 -27.35 -19.46 -16.30
C PRO A 757 -28.37 -20.56 -16.59
N THR A 758 -28.52 -21.51 -15.67
CA THR A 758 -29.68 -22.39 -15.66
C THR A 758 -30.36 -22.27 -14.31
N SER A 759 -31.52 -21.62 -14.36
CA SER A 759 -32.47 -21.50 -13.26
C SER A 759 -32.83 -22.87 -12.69
N LYS A 760 -32.77 -23.00 -11.37
CA LYS A 760 -33.85 -23.55 -10.53
C LYS A 760 -33.43 -23.46 -9.06
N ALA A 761 -34.06 -22.53 -8.35
CA ALA A 761 -33.94 -22.38 -6.91
C ALA A 761 -34.55 -23.61 -6.20
N PRO A 762 -33.89 -24.15 -5.16
CA PRO A 762 -34.56 -24.93 -4.12
C PRO A 762 -35.05 -23.98 -3.01
N ALA A 763 -36.30 -24.17 -2.58
CA ALA A 763 -36.92 -23.42 -1.50
C ALA A 763 -36.20 -23.65 -0.15
N PRO A 764 -36.11 -22.64 0.74
CA PRO A 764 -35.44 -22.78 2.02
C PRO A 764 -36.33 -23.48 3.06
N THR A 765 -35.78 -24.50 3.70
CA THR A 765 -36.31 -25.12 4.92
C THR A 765 -36.04 -24.22 6.13
N THR A 766 -37.12 -23.91 6.86
CA THR A 766 -37.16 -23.16 8.11
C THR A 766 -36.50 -23.91 9.27
N THR A 767 -35.61 -23.25 10.01
CA THR A 767 -35.41 -23.54 11.43
C THR A 767 -35.10 -22.27 12.20
N SER A 768 -35.70 -22.18 13.38
CA SER A 768 -35.97 -21.03 14.25
C SER A 768 -34.74 -20.37 14.91
N ALA A 769 -34.77 -19.04 14.99
CA ALA A 769 -33.90 -18.21 15.83
C ALA A 769 -34.51 -17.99 17.24
N PRO A 770 -33.71 -17.84 18.31
CA PRO A 770 -34.18 -17.43 19.63
C PRO A 770 -34.28 -15.90 19.78
N ALA A 771 -35.16 -15.49 20.69
CA ALA A 771 -35.76 -14.16 20.83
C ALA A 771 -34.83 -13.04 21.34
N ALA A 772 -35.11 -11.81 20.88
CA ALA A 772 -34.64 -10.55 21.46
C ALA A 772 -35.60 -10.05 22.57
N PRO A 773 -35.13 -9.26 23.55
CA PRO A 773 -35.98 -8.69 24.59
C PRO A 773 -36.65 -7.39 24.14
N THR A 774 -37.90 -7.26 24.56
CA THR A 774 -38.84 -6.16 24.36
C THR A 774 -38.49 -4.89 25.12
N THR A 775 -38.66 -3.73 24.48
CA THR A 775 -39.02 -2.47 25.14
C THR A 775 -40.32 -1.93 24.52
N GLN A 776 -41.20 -1.50 25.42
CA GLN A 776 -42.56 -1.04 25.16
C GLN A 776 -42.56 0.45 24.81
N ASP A 777 -43.33 0.85 23.80
CA ASP A 777 -43.83 2.22 23.65
C ASP A 777 -45.36 2.23 23.81
N PRO A 778 -45.93 3.20 24.55
CA PRO A 778 -47.38 3.33 24.66
C PRO A 778 -47.98 4.20 23.54
N LYS A 779 -48.94 3.56 22.86
CA LYS A 779 -50.09 4.06 22.08
C LYS A 779 -50.45 5.56 22.22
N VAL A 780 -50.71 6.18 21.07
CA VAL A 780 -51.90 7.03 20.85
C VAL A 780 -52.52 6.75 19.46
N THR A 781 -53.82 6.50 19.47
CA THR A 781 -54.82 6.33 18.38
C THR A 781 -55.08 7.66 17.66
N GLY A 782 -55.07 7.77 16.33
CA GLY A 782 -56.20 7.49 15.42
C GLY A 782 -57.15 8.70 15.27
N ASP A 783 -57.22 9.35 14.09
CA ASP A 783 -58.40 9.47 13.20
C ASP A 783 -58.19 10.49 12.05
N LYS A 784 -59.05 10.39 11.03
CA LYS A 784 -59.06 10.96 9.68
C LYS A 784 -59.26 12.50 9.57
N GLY A 785 -58.83 13.08 8.44
CA GLY A 785 -59.46 14.27 7.84
C GLY A 785 -58.52 15.15 7.00
N LEU A 786 -58.76 15.18 5.67
CA LEU A 786 -58.16 16.14 4.72
C LEU A 786 -58.68 17.58 4.97
N ASP A 787 -57.85 18.61 4.78
CA ASP A 787 -57.99 19.61 3.70
C ASP A 787 -57.09 20.86 3.91
N GLU A 788 -56.70 21.35 2.75
CA GLU A 788 -55.94 22.48 2.24
C GLU A 788 -56.17 23.85 2.92
N LYS A 789 -55.07 24.41 3.44
CA LYS A 789 -54.68 25.84 3.55
C LYS A 789 -54.03 26.15 4.88
N THR A 790 -52.73 25.85 4.97
CA THR A 790 -51.77 26.75 5.64
C THR A 790 -50.39 26.56 4.99
N ARG A 791 -50.12 27.43 4.01
CA ARG A 791 -48.86 28.18 3.79
C ARG A 791 -47.54 27.40 3.53
N ASN A 792 -47.07 27.54 2.28
CA ASN A 792 -45.72 27.91 1.85
C ASN A 792 -44.54 27.18 2.54
N THR A 793 -43.73 26.39 1.86
CA THR A 793 -42.68 26.86 0.91
C THR A 793 -42.07 25.65 0.20
N ILE A 794 -41.56 25.87 -1.03
CA ILE A 794 -40.73 25.01 -1.90
C ILE A 794 -41.50 24.21 -2.98
N LEU A 795 -41.62 24.87 -4.16
CA LEU A 795 -41.97 24.36 -5.51
C LEU A 795 -40.78 23.55 -6.07
N ILE A 796 -40.89 22.30 -6.57
CA ILE A 796 -41.44 21.75 -7.84
C ILE A 796 -40.90 22.38 -9.16
N VAL A 797 -40.21 21.56 -9.97
CA VAL A 797 -40.53 21.13 -11.37
C VAL A 797 -39.25 21.01 -12.23
N VAL A 798 -39.04 19.80 -12.75
CA VAL A 798 -38.21 19.47 -13.92
C VAL A 798 -39.03 19.70 -15.19
N GLY A 799 -38.51 20.45 -16.18
CA GLY A 799 -39.03 20.40 -17.54
C GLY A 799 -38.83 21.63 -18.44
N VAL A 800 -37.64 21.73 -19.04
CA VAL A 800 -37.33 22.33 -20.37
C VAL A 800 -37.43 23.86 -20.55
N LEU A 801 -36.27 24.50 -20.77
CA LEU A 801 -36.06 25.45 -21.88
C LEU A 801 -34.57 25.78 -22.08
N LEU A 802 -34.06 25.37 -23.25
CA LEU A 802 -33.00 26.06 -23.98
C LEU A 802 -33.35 27.54 -24.16
N GLY A 803 -32.38 28.44 -24.01
CA GLY A 803 -32.43 29.74 -24.69
C GLY A 803 -32.15 30.98 -23.86
N LEU A 804 -30.90 31.47 -24.01
CA LEU A 804 -30.56 32.86 -24.30
C LEU A 804 -30.75 33.93 -23.21
N ILE A 805 -29.64 34.26 -22.52
CA ILE A 805 -28.89 35.53 -22.67
C ILE A 805 -27.40 35.14 -22.44
N GLY A 806 -26.40 35.38 -23.29
CA GLY A 806 -26.30 36.34 -24.38
C GLY A 806 -25.16 37.32 -24.09
N LEU A 807 -24.04 37.11 -24.80
CA LEU A 807 -23.14 38.14 -25.36
C LEU A 807 -22.06 38.81 -24.48
N GLY A 808 -20.81 38.50 -24.86
CA GLY A 808 -19.61 39.34 -24.72
C GLY A 808 -18.40 38.54 -24.24
N GLY A 809 -17.40 38.19 -25.05
CA GLY A 809 -17.11 38.45 -26.45
C GLY A 809 -15.95 37.55 -26.90
N ALA A 810 -15.89 37.31 -28.20
CA ALA A 810 -14.80 36.63 -28.88
C ALA A 810 -13.68 37.60 -29.27
N ALA A 811 -12.49 37.02 -29.53
CA ALA A 811 -11.53 37.36 -30.58
C ALA A 811 -10.21 38.08 -30.24
N ALA A 812 -9.18 37.62 -30.98
CA ALA A 812 -7.81 38.11 -31.22
C ALA A 812 -6.71 37.63 -30.23
N ALA A 813 -5.58 37.03 -30.61
CA ALA A 813 -4.91 36.72 -31.90
C ALA A 813 -3.83 35.64 -31.61
N VAL A 814 -3.65 34.54 -32.34
CA VAL A 814 -2.89 34.33 -33.60
C VAL A 814 -1.62 35.19 -33.79
N MET A 815 -0.47 34.50 -33.71
CA MET A 815 0.85 34.72 -34.35
C MET A 815 1.62 36.04 -34.13
N ALA A 816 2.87 35.95 -33.65
CA ALA A 816 4.05 35.77 -34.52
C ALA A 816 5.39 35.90 -33.75
N ASN A 817 6.34 35.01 -34.09
CA ASN A 817 7.80 35.16 -34.11
C ASN A 817 8.55 35.63 -32.85
N MET A 818 9.23 34.68 -32.19
CA MET A 818 10.69 34.51 -32.30
C MET A 818 11.11 33.10 -31.87
#